data_AF-A0A7Y3WI97-F1
#
_entry.id   AF-A0A7Y3WI97-F1
#
_cell.length_a   1.000
_cell.length_b   1.000
_cell.length_c   1.000
_cell.angle_alpha   90.00
_cell.angle_beta   90.00
_cell.angle_gamma   90.00
#
_symmetry.space_group_name_H-M   'P 1'
#
loop_
_entity.id
_entity.type
_entity.pdbx_description
1 polymer ?
#
loop_
_entity_poly.entity_id
_entity_poly.type
_entity_poly.pdbx_seq_one_letter_code
_entity_poly.pdbx_strand_id
1 'polypeptide(L)'
;MNFSAFSIRNPVPAILLFAMLAVGGLLAFKQLPIQNFPDMDLPTIKVTATLDGAAPAQLETEVARTIEDNLASLSYLDHVTTTITDGTVSISVSFKLEKDSETALNEVRNAVDSAKADLPAQMQTPSVTKVTVQSSALVTYAIQSAALNETELSWFIDNDLTKALLSVPGVGQVNRIGGVDREVHVDLDPTTMAAFGVTATTVSAQLKSVQADTSGGLGEIGGTRQTLRTLGAVASVDALKELRIPLANGQQVRLDDVASVTDSFAERSSMAYLDGKPVVAVEIKRSNGFSDSGVADDVDQAMKQFAAKHSNVQIEEAYSTIGPIIDNYDGSMHMLYEGAILAIIVVWLFLRDWRATILSAVALPLSVIPTFLVMYLAGFSLNIVTLLALSLVVGILVDDAIVEVENIARHLQMGKRPIDAALEAANEIGLAVIATTFTLVAVFLPTAFMSGIPGLIFRQFGITAAVAVLVSLVVARLLTPMMAAYFMKAHPTEEKDGRIMRAYLAIVKAAMNRRKTTVAVTAVVVALSLATIPLLKSGFLPASDDARAQITLTMQPGATIEQTNATTTKAADIVGKLTDVTHVFSSVGSASSGGGPDSSTTSSVGSATIVAVLPPIGERDRKQSEIENDIRQALSVLPGVRVAVGGGGNGTKLEITLASDDADTLDGASTALEEQLRTLQGIGAVTSTAARQAPEIQITPDFARAAALGVTSSAIAEAVRVATNGEYSADLPKLNLPQRQVPIVVRFSPETRTKLDDIKNMRVSGTNGNVDLGSIADIRIGGSPSEIDRIDRMRNVTLSVELNGRILGDVNREAQALPALQRLPPGVILVEQGELQRSSELFQSFGLAMAIGVFCIYAVLVLLFHDFLQPLTLLMALPLSLGGALVPLVVTGTSFSMSAVIGLLMLMGVVTKNSILLIEYAIMSRRQGMSRFDALVDACHKRARPIIMTTIAMAFGMLPVALSLTGGDSSFRQPMAIVVIGGVMMSTLLSLIVIPVIFTFVDDLNEAIKRLVRPTGPNTADSEPQASNDRAAITFKPGLSKRGQGQR
;
A
#
# COMPACT_ATOMS: atom_id res chain seq x y z
N MET A 1 -10.99 4.94 -44.97
CA MET A 1 -9.87 4.06 -45.36
C MET A 1 -9.96 2.79 -44.53
N ASN A 2 -10.00 1.61 -45.14
CA ASN A 2 -9.99 0.36 -44.37
C ASN A 2 -8.53 -0.04 -44.08
N PHE A 3 -8.09 0.10 -42.83
CA PHE A 3 -6.74 -0.23 -42.37
C PHE A 3 -6.35 -1.68 -42.66
N SER A 4 -7.31 -2.61 -42.57
CA SER A 4 -7.08 -4.03 -42.85
C SER A 4 -6.82 -4.26 -44.33
N ALA A 5 -7.53 -3.55 -45.22
CA ALA A 5 -7.30 -3.65 -46.66
C ALA A 5 -5.92 -3.11 -47.08
N PHE A 6 -5.40 -2.11 -46.38
CA PHE A 6 -4.04 -1.61 -46.58
C PHE A 6 -3.00 -2.64 -46.15
N SER A 7 -3.16 -3.23 -44.96
CA SER A 7 -2.24 -4.26 -44.44
C SER A 7 -2.22 -5.53 -45.29
N ILE A 8 -3.38 -6.00 -45.77
CA ILE A 8 -3.47 -7.17 -46.66
C ILE A 8 -2.73 -6.93 -47.98
N ARG A 9 -2.80 -5.72 -48.54
CA ARG A 9 -2.13 -5.38 -49.81
C ARG A 9 -0.64 -5.09 -49.64
N ASN A 10 -0.27 -4.48 -48.52
CA ASN A 10 1.10 -4.11 -48.17
C ASN A 10 1.46 -4.72 -46.81
N PRO A 11 1.92 -5.98 -46.76
CA PRO A 11 2.18 -6.68 -45.49
C PRO A 11 3.45 -6.18 -44.78
N VAL A 12 4.43 -5.63 -45.51
CA VAL A 12 5.75 -5.25 -44.97
C VAL A 12 5.66 -4.21 -43.84
N PRO A 13 4.93 -3.08 -43.96
CA PRO A 13 4.80 -2.10 -42.89
C PRO A 13 4.20 -2.66 -41.60
N ALA A 14 3.18 -3.53 -41.70
CA ALA A 14 2.54 -4.13 -40.54
C ALA A 14 3.50 -5.10 -39.81
N ILE A 15 4.22 -5.94 -40.56
CA ILE A 15 5.22 -6.86 -40.00
C ILE A 15 6.35 -6.07 -39.32
N LEU A 16 6.87 -5.02 -39.97
CA LEU A 16 7.97 -4.22 -39.45
C LEU A 16 7.56 -3.45 -38.18
N LEU A 17 6.35 -2.88 -38.16
CA LEU A 17 5.79 -2.22 -36.97
C LEU A 17 5.76 -3.17 -35.77
N PHE A 18 5.18 -4.35 -35.93
CA PHE A 18 5.08 -5.32 -34.83
C PHE A 18 6.43 -5.94 -34.45
N ALA A 19 7.36 -6.10 -35.40
CA ALA A 19 8.72 -6.48 -35.09
C ALA A 19 9.42 -5.43 -34.21
N MET A 20 9.30 -4.14 -34.55
CA MET A 20 9.86 -3.05 -33.74
C MET A 20 9.20 -2.95 -32.36
N LEU A 21 7.87 -3.06 -32.29
CA LEU A 21 7.13 -3.04 -31.03
C LEU A 21 7.46 -4.25 -30.14
N ALA A 22 7.64 -5.44 -30.73
CA ALA A 22 8.05 -6.62 -29.99
C ALA A 22 9.48 -6.49 -29.45
N VAL A 23 10.43 -5.98 -30.26
CA VAL A 23 11.80 -5.72 -29.80
C VAL A 23 11.81 -4.66 -28.70
N GLY A 24 11.11 -3.55 -28.88
CA GLY A 24 10.98 -2.49 -27.88
C GLY A 24 10.35 -3.00 -26.58
N GLY A 25 9.29 -3.81 -26.69
CA GLY A 25 8.63 -4.43 -25.55
C GLY A 25 9.51 -5.45 -24.80
N LEU A 26 10.30 -6.26 -25.51
CA LEU A 26 11.26 -7.19 -24.90
C LEU A 26 12.40 -6.46 -24.18
N LEU A 27 12.89 -5.36 -24.76
CA LEU A 27 13.90 -4.51 -24.11
C LEU A 27 13.33 -3.84 -22.87
N ALA A 28 12.11 -3.31 -22.95
CA ALA A 28 11.41 -2.71 -21.83
C ALA A 28 11.13 -3.73 -20.71
N PHE A 29 10.69 -4.95 -21.06
CA PHE A 29 10.46 -6.03 -20.10
C PHE A 29 11.70 -6.35 -19.25
N LYS A 30 12.90 -6.31 -19.85
CA LYS A 30 14.17 -6.51 -19.12
C LYS A 30 14.56 -5.35 -18.20
N GLN A 31 14.01 -4.15 -18.42
CA GLN A 31 14.32 -2.94 -17.64
C GLN A 31 13.26 -2.62 -16.59
N LEU A 32 12.07 -3.19 -16.69
CA LEU A 32 11.00 -2.96 -15.72
C LEU A 32 11.40 -3.53 -14.35
N PRO A 33 11.33 -2.72 -13.27
CA PRO A 33 11.63 -3.19 -11.93
C PRO A 33 10.55 -4.19 -11.45
N ILE A 34 10.98 -5.24 -10.77
CA ILE A 34 10.09 -6.19 -10.08
C ILE A 34 9.84 -5.67 -8.67
N GLN A 35 8.57 -5.53 -8.31
CA GLN A 35 8.14 -5.00 -7.00
C GLN A 35 6.92 -5.77 -6.48
N ASN A 36 6.69 -5.79 -5.16
CA ASN A 36 5.46 -6.38 -4.61
C ASN A 36 4.21 -5.54 -4.97
N PHE A 37 4.26 -4.26 -4.58
CA PHE A 37 3.25 -3.23 -4.82
C PHE A 37 3.89 -2.06 -5.58
N PRO A 38 3.08 -1.28 -6.32
CA PRO A 38 3.58 -0.07 -6.97
C PRO A 38 4.11 0.93 -5.95
N ASP A 39 5.18 1.65 -6.31
CA ASP A 39 5.64 2.77 -5.49
C ASP A 39 4.54 3.86 -5.41
N MET A 40 4.22 4.28 -4.19
CA MET A 40 3.20 5.29 -3.90
C MET A 40 3.89 6.52 -3.31
N ASP A 41 3.94 7.62 -4.07
CA ASP A 41 4.37 8.92 -3.51
C ASP A 41 3.18 9.54 -2.77
N LEU A 42 3.00 9.15 -1.51
CA LEU A 42 2.02 9.77 -0.64
C LEU A 42 2.61 11.10 -0.15
N PRO A 43 1.92 12.25 -0.31
CA PRO A 43 2.41 13.53 0.15
C PRO A 43 2.26 13.61 1.68
N THR A 44 3.14 12.88 2.38
CA THR A 44 3.20 12.78 3.84
C THR A 44 4.57 13.23 4.31
N ILE A 45 4.59 14.21 5.20
CA ILE A 45 5.80 14.79 5.76
C ILE A 45 5.88 14.44 7.24
N LYS A 46 7.00 13.86 7.66
CA LYS A 46 7.28 13.53 9.04
C LYS A 46 8.14 14.63 9.67
N VAL A 47 7.65 15.18 10.77
CA VAL A 47 8.35 16.11 11.65
C VAL A 47 8.70 15.38 12.94
N THR A 48 9.96 15.39 13.35
CA THR A 48 10.40 14.80 14.63
C THR A 48 11.11 15.87 15.44
N ALA A 49 10.59 16.11 16.64
CA ALA A 49 11.12 17.07 17.60
C ALA A 49 11.45 16.33 18.91
N THR A 50 12.65 16.53 19.43
CA THR A 50 13.18 15.75 20.57
C THR A 50 13.66 16.70 21.66
N LEU A 51 13.14 16.50 22.87
CA LEU A 51 13.56 17.16 24.10
C LEU A 51 13.76 16.09 25.19
N ASP A 52 15.01 15.66 25.33
CA ASP A 52 15.41 14.54 26.18
C ASP A 52 14.89 14.71 27.63
N GLY A 53 14.15 13.71 28.14
CA GLY A 53 13.65 13.68 29.52
C GLY A 53 12.40 14.52 29.82
N ALA A 54 11.75 15.09 28.80
CA ALA A 54 10.48 15.80 28.99
C ALA A 54 9.28 14.84 28.96
N ALA A 55 8.37 15.04 29.93
CA ALA A 55 7.15 14.23 30.02
C ALA A 55 6.19 14.51 28.84
N PRO A 56 5.41 13.51 28.37
CA PRO A 56 4.49 13.68 27.25
C PRO A 56 3.50 14.84 27.40
N ALA A 57 3.00 15.11 28.62
CA ALA A 57 2.08 16.22 28.87
C ALA A 57 2.73 17.60 28.69
N GLN A 58 4.02 17.74 29.02
CA GLN A 58 4.78 18.96 28.77
C GLN A 58 5.04 19.14 27.27
N LEU A 59 5.49 18.07 26.62
CA LEU A 59 5.73 18.05 25.17
C LEU A 59 4.48 18.38 24.37
N GLU A 60 3.31 17.91 24.80
CA GLU A 60 2.05 18.28 24.19
C GLU A 60 1.83 19.80 24.17
N THR A 61 2.07 20.45 25.31
CA THR A 61 1.74 21.87 25.50
C THR A 61 2.79 22.78 24.89
N GLU A 62 4.07 22.50 25.11
CA GLU A 62 5.18 23.40 24.72
C GLU A 62 5.67 23.15 23.28
N VAL A 63 5.47 21.95 22.75
CA VAL A 63 6.08 21.51 21.48
C VAL A 63 5.04 21.14 20.45
N ALA A 64 4.23 20.10 20.72
CA ALA A 64 3.31 19.54 19.75
C ALA A 64 2.28 20.56 19.31
N ARG A 65 1.57 21.20 20.26
CA ARG A 65 0.56 22.23 19.94
C ARG A 65 1.17 23.42 19.19
N THR A 66 2.32 23.91 19.61
CA THR A 66 3.04 25.01 18.95
C THR A 66 3.34 24.69 17.49
N ILE A 67 3.80 23.47 17.19
CA ILE A 67 4.06 23.05 15.81
C ILE A 67 2.75 22.80 15.05
N GLU A 68 1.79 22.09 15.63
CA GLU A 68 0.49 21.77 15.04
C GLU A 68 -0.29 23.03 14.62
N ASP A 69 -0.30 24.07 15.45
CA ASP A 69 -1.01 25.32 15.17
C ASP A 69 -0.44 26.07 13.95
N ASN A 70 0.89 25.99 13.75
CA ASN A 70 1.53 26.54 12.57
C ASN A 70 1.24 25.70 11.31
N LEU A 71 1.14 24.38 11.46
CA LEU A 71 0.83 23.45 10.37
C LEU A 71 -0.64 23.49 9.93
N ALA A 72 -1.57 23.85 10.83
CA ALA A 72 -3.01 23.89 10.54
C ALA A 72 -3.39 24.90 9.45
N SER A 73 -2.54 25.88 9.15
CA SER A 73 -2.76 26.89 8.11
C SER A 73 -2.41 26.41 6.69
N LEU A 74 -1.83 25.22 6.55
CA LEU A 74 -1.33 24.71 5.28
C LEU A 74 -2.48 24.31 4.33
N SER A 75 -2.23 24.48 3.03
CA SER A 75 -3.19 24.15 1.99
C SER A 75 -3.24 22.65 1.70
N TYR A 76 -4.42 22.11 1.40
CA TYR A 76 -4.62 20.68 1.08
C TYR A 76 -4.21 19.72 2.21
N LEU A 77 -4.27 20.17 3.45
CA LEU A 77 -4.12 19.31 4.62
C LEU A 77 -5.23 18.26 4.64
N ASP A 78 -4.86 17.00 4.87
CA ASP A 78 -5.80 15.89 5.03
C ASP A 78 -5.97 15.60 6.53
N HIS A 79 -4.92 15.07 7.18
CA HIS A 79 -4.85 14.89 8.62
C HIS A 79 -3.48 15.25 9.19
N VAL A 80 -3.46 15.76 10.42
CA VAL A 80 -2.24 15.89 11.23
C VAL A 80 -2.34 14.89 12.36
N THR A 81 -1.50 13.87 12.33
CA THR A 81 -1.40 12.87 13.39
C THR A 81 -0.14 13.10 14.19
N THR A 82 -0.26 13.16 15.51
CA THR A 82 0.87 13.40 16.41
C THR A 82 0.89 12.32 17.46
N THR A 83 2.03 11.66 17.58
CA THR A 83 2.30 10.73 18.68
C THR A 83 3.38 11.34 19.56
N ILE A 84 3.05 11.47 20.84
CA ILE A 84 3.93 12.05 21.86
C ILE A 84 4.32 10.94 22.83
N THR A 85 5.61 10.69 22.92
CA THR A 85 6.21 9.72 23.83
C THR A 85 7.24 10.42 24.70
N ASP A 86 7.83 9.69 25.65
CA ASP A 86 8.87 10.25 26.52
C ASP A 86 10.02 10.86 25.71
N GLY A 87 10.25 12.16 25.90
CA GLY A 87 11.28 12.95 25.22
C GLY A 87 11.12 13.19 23.71
N THR A 88 10.11 12.63 23.03
CA THR A 88 9.97 12.74 21.56
C THR A 88 8.54 13.03 21.10
N VAL A 89 8.41 14.00 20.19
CA VAL A 89 7.19 14.33 19.46
C VAL A 89 7.37 13.95 17.99
N SER A 90 6.53 13.05 17.48
CA SER A 90 6.49 12.65 16.08
C SER A 90 5.17 13.11 15.45
N ILE A 91 5.24 14.10 14.57
CA ILE A 91 4.09 14.62 13.83
C ILE A 91 4.16 14.11 12.39
N SER A 92 3.11 13.46 11.93
CA SER A 92 2.92 13.05 10.54
C SER A 92 1.83 13.90 9.92
N VAL A 93 2.24 14.73 8.95
CA VAL A 93 1.38 15.67 8.21
C VAL A 93 1.01 15.02 6.89
N SER A 94 -0.22 14.53 6.76
CA SER A 94 -0.74 14.02 5.50
C SER A 94 -1.45 15.13 4.72
N PHE A 95 -1.16 15.18 3.42
CA PHE A 95 -1.85 16.05 2.48
C PHE A 95 -2.74 15.23 1.55
N LYS A 96 -3.69 15.91 0.92
CA LYS A 96 -4.45 15.32 -0.18
C LYS A 96 -3.50 14.98 -1.34
N LEU A 97 -3.81 13.89 -2.05
CA LEU A 97 -2.98 13.32 -3.12
C LEU A 97 -2.69 14.28 -4.27
N GLU A 98 -3.50 15.33 -4.46
CA GLU A 98 -3.28 16.35 -5.47
C GLU A 98 -2.11 17.30 -5.14
N LYS A 99 -1.64 17.30 -3.89
CA LYS A 99 -0.52 18.15 -3.44
C LYS A 99 0.81 17.51 -3.85
N ASP A 100 1.67 18.31 -4.49
CA ASP A 100 3.04 17.92 -4.78
C ASP A 100 3.86 17.74 -3.49
N SER A 101 4.51 16.58 -3.34
CA SER A 101 5.22 16.21 -2.12
C SER A 101 6.43 17.10 -1.81
N GLU A 102 7.12 17.64 -2.81
CA GLU A 102 8.24 18.58 -2.60
C GLU A 102 7.73 19.95 -2.12
N THR A 103 6.62 20.40 -2.70
CA THR A 103 5.92 21.62 -2.26
C THR A 103 5.42 21.45 -0.82
N ALA A 104 4.82 20.30 -0.48
CA ALA A 104 4.42 19.96 0.88
C ALA A 104 5.61 19.96 1.85
N LEU A 105 6.74 19.34 1.49
CA LEU A 105 7.95 19.33 2.31
C LEU A 105 8.44 20.75 2.61
N ASN A 106 8.48 21.61 1.60
CA ASN A 106 8.93 22.99 1.76
C ASN A 106 7.95 23.82 2.61
N GLU A 107 6.64 23.67 2.40
CA GLU A 107 5.62 24.34 3.20
C GLU A 107 5.67 23.92 4.68
N VAL A 108 5.78 22.62 4.97
CA VAL A 108 5.93 22.09 6.34
C VAL A 108 7.23 22.57 6.95
N ARG A 109 8.35 22.52 6.22
CA ARG A 109 9.65 23.02 6.72
C ARG A 109 9.56 24.49 7.11
N ASN A 110 8.99 25.33 6.24
CA ASN A 110 8.81 26.76 6.52
C ASN A 110 7.91 27.02 7.74
N ALA A 111 6.85 26.21 7.92
CA ALA A 111 5.97 26.31 9.07
C ALA A 111 6.67 25.92 10.39
N VAL A 112 7.45 24.83 10.38
CA VAL A 112 8.26 24.39 11.53
C VAL A 112 9.36 25.40 11.85
N ASP A 113 10.04 25.95 10.84
CA ASP A 113 11.06 26.99 11.02
C ASP A 113 10.46 28.28 11.60
N SER A 114 9.20 28.60 11.26
CA SER A 114 8.50 29.76 11.84
C SER A 114 8.13 29.53 13.31
N ALA A 115 7.79 28.30 13.69
CA ALA A 115 7.51 27.92 15.08
C ALA A 115 8.77 27.90 15.97
N LYS A 116 9.96 27.85 15.37
CA LYS A 116 11.24 27.68 16.09
C LYS A 116 11.50 28.72 17.18
N ALA A 117 11.00 29.95 17.00
CA ALA A 117 11.17 31.01 18.00
C ALA A 117 10.33 30.79 19.27
N ASP A 118 9.22 30.05 19.16
CA ASP A 118 8.30 29.75 20.26
C ASP A 118 8.60 28.39 20.92
N LEU A 119 9.49 27.59 20.32
CA LEU A 119 9.92 26.30 20.88
C LEU A 119 10.94 26.47 22.02
N PRO A 120 10.97 25.53 23.00
CA PRO A 120 11.98 25.52 24.05
C PRO A 120 13.42 25.53 23.50
N ALA A 121 14.27 26.41 24.03
CA ALA A 121 15.65 26.60 23.56
C ALA A 121 16.56 25.37 23.76
N GLN A 122 16.18 24.47 24.68
CA GLN A 122 16.93 23.27 25.04
C GLN A 122 16.67 22.08 24.10
N MET A 123 15.69 22.21 23.18
CA MET A 123 15.32 21.15 22.25
C MET A 123 16.37 20.98 21.14
N GLN A 124 16.50 19.75 20.64
CA GLN A 124 17.18 19.54 19.37
C GLN A 124 16.40 20.23 18.23
N THR A 125 17.10 20.70 17.20
CA THR A 125 16.39 21.33 16.06
C THR A 125 15.46 20.28 15.42
N PRO A 126 14.14 20.56 15.29
CA PRO A 126 13.21 19.63 14.70
C PRO A 126 13.65 19.21 13.30
N SER A 127 13.57 17.91 13.02
CA SER A 127 13.86 17.37 11.69
C SER A 127 12.58 17.27 10.88
N VAL A 128 12.63 17.70 9.62
CA VAL A 128 11.50 17.66 8.68
C VAL A 128 11.91 16.84 7.47
N THR A 129 11.29 15.68 7.29
CA THR A 129 11.64 14.70 6.26
C THR A 129 10.40 14.26 5.49
N LYS A 130 10.54 14.11 4.17
CA LYS A 130 9.52 13.47 3.33
C LYS A 130 9.63 11.97 3.50
N VAL A 131 8.51 11.27 3.57
CA VAL A 131 8.49 9.80 3.50
C VAL A 131 8.77 9.38 2.06
N THR A 132 10.02 9.01 1.75
CA THR A 132 10.48 8.61 0.39
C THR A 132 10.88 7.14 0.28
N VAL A 133 10.85 6.43 1.39
CA VAL A 133 11.30 5.05 1.54
C VAL A 133 10.08 4.19 1.82
N GLN A 134 10.02 2.98 1.25
CA GLN A 134 8.96 2.04 1.62
C GLN A 134 9.00 1.76 3.12
N SER A 135 7.82 1.75 3.73
CA SER A 135 7.63 1.59 5.17
C SER A 135 8.23 0.28 5.71
N SER A 136 8.15 -0.81 4.92
CA SER A 136 8.64 -2.14 5.26
C SER A 136 10.13 -2.34 4.93
N ALA A 137 10.86 -3.03 5.81
CA ALA A 137 12.22 -3.50 5.56
C ALA A 137 12.24 -4.57 4.46
N LEU A 138 13.22 -4.50 3.54
CA LEU A 138 13.41 -5.46 2.46
C LEU A 138 14.07 -6.74 2.99
N VAL A 139 15.19 -6.57 3.72
CA VAL A 139 15.99 -7.63 4.35
C VAL A 139 16.46 -7.17 5.72
N THR A 140 16.49 -8.11 6.66
CA THR A 140 17.11 -7.93 7.97
C THR A 140 18.25 -8.91 8.14
N TYR A 141 19.47 -8.40 8.35
CA TYR A 141 20.65 -9.22 8.67
C TYR A 141 20.91 -9.21 10.17
N ALA A 142 21.24 -10.37 10.73
CA ALA A 142 21.75 -10.52 12.08
C ALA A 142 23.29 -10.61 12.04
N ILE A 143 23.95 -9.76 12.83
CA ILE A 143 25.38 -9.67 12.90
C ILE A 143 25.85 -10.10 14.29
N GLN A 144 26.83 -10.99 14.33
CA GLN A 144 27.45 -11.53 15.54
C GLN A 144 28.98 -11.47 15.41
N SER A 145 29.68 -11.28 16.52
CA SER A 145 31.14 -11.39 16.55
C SER A 145 31.59 -12.02 17.86
N ALA A 146 32.58 -12.92 17.78
CA ALA A 146 33.29 -13.44 18.94
C ALA A 146 34.55 -12.62 19.26
N ALA A 147 34.99 -11.75 18.34
CA ALA A 147 36.24 -11.00 18.44
C ALA A 147 36.04 -9.56 18.90
N LEU A 148 34.94 -8.92 18.46
CA LEU A 148 34.58 -7.55 18.82
C LEU A 148 33.64 -7.57 20.03
N ASN A 149 33.83 -6.63 20.95
CA ASN A 149 32.83 -6.38 21.99
C ASN A 149 31.57 -5.73 21.38
N GLU A 150 30.46 -5.71 22.12
CA GLU A 150 29.17 -5.20 21.62
C GLU A 150 29.25 -3.74 21.17
N THR A 151 30.00 -2.88 21.88
CA THR A 151 30.18 -1.46 21.55
C THR A 151 30.99 -1.25 20.26
N GLU A 152 32.03 -2.05 20.05
CA GLU A 152 32.82 -2.08 18.82
C GLU A 152 32.02 -2.66 17.66
N LEU A 153 31.18 -3.67 17.93
CA LEU A 153 30.30 -4.26 16.93
C LEU A 153 29.23 -3.26 16.47
N SER A 154 28.58 -2.54 17.39
CA SER A 154 27.65 -1.45 17.03
C SER A 154 28.34 -0.41 16.16
N TRP A 155 29.55 0.02 16.53
CA TRP A 155 30.28 1.02 15.76
C TRP A 155 30.70 0.50 14.38
N PHE A 156 31.15 -0.75 14.30
CA PHE A 156 31.47 -1.40 13.04
C PHE A 156 30.23 -1.45 12.12
N ILE A 157 29.05 -1.70 12.69
CA ILE A 157 27.78 -1.67 11.96
C ILE A 157 27.43 -0.26 11.49
N ASP A 158 27.47 0.73 12.38
CA ASP A 158 27.06 2.11 12.08
C ASP A 158 28.04 2.84 11.13
N ASN A 159 29.32 2.51 11.20
CA ASN A 159 30.36 3.18 10.43
C ASN A 159 30.74 2.41 9.16
N ASP A 160 31.13 1.14 9.26
CA ASP A 160 31.71 0.40 8.14
C ASP A 160 30.61 -0.27 7.32
N LEU A 161 29.75 -1.05 7.97
CA LEU A 161 28.68 -1.79 7.30
C LEU A 161 27.63 -0.86 6.70
N THR A 162 27.16 0.14 7.45
CA THR A 162 26.17 1.10 6.99
C THR A 162 26.67 1.90 5.78
N LYS A 163 27.95 2.32 5.76
CA LYS A 163 28.53 2.98 4.59
C LYS A 163 28.63 2.04 3.38
N ALA A 164 29.00 0.78 3.60
CA ALA A 164 29.03 -0.20 2.53
C ALA A 164 27.63 -0.43 1.94
N LEU A 165 26.61 -0.57 2.79
CA LEU A 165 25.21 -0.75 2.39
C LEU A 165 24.62 0.48 1.70
N LEU A 166 24.83 1.68 2.23
CA LEU A 166 24.36 2.94 1.62
C LEU A 166 25.06 3.26 0.29
N SER A 167 26.20 2.63 0.01
CA SER A 167 26.87 2.75 -1.29
C SER A 167 26.23 1.89 -2.38
N VAL A 168 25.38 0.92 -2.00
CA VAL A 168 24.64 0.08 -2.94
C VAL A 168 23.50 0.90 -3.56
N PRO A 169 23.41 1.00 -4.90
CA PRO A 169 22.33 1.71 -5.55
C PRO A 169 20.95 1.16 -5.15
N GLY A 170 20.05 2.04 -4.74
CA GLY A 170 18.67 1.69 -4.37
C GLY A 170 18.44 1.40 -2.89
N VAL A 171 19.48 1.30 -2.06
CA VAL A 171 19.34 1.33 -0.60
C VAL A 171 18.98 2.75 -0.18
N GLY A 172 17.80 2.92 0.42
CA GLY A 172 17.29 4.22 0.87
C GLY A 172 17.62 4.51 2.32
N GLN A 173 17.55 3.50 3.18
CA GLN A 173 17.82 3.62 4.62
C GLN A 173 18.36 2.32 5.19
N VAL A 174 19.26 2.45 6.16
CA VAL A 174 19.84 1.34 6.93
C VAL A 174 19.63 1.66 8.40
N ASN A 175 18.90 0.81 9.12
CA ASN A 175 18.60 0.99 10.54
C ASN A 175 19.21 -0.14 11.36
N ARG A 176 19.96 0.21 12.42
CA ARG A 176 20.42 -0.77 13.41
C ARG A 176 19.32 -1.08 14.41
N ILE A 177 19.18 -2.35 14.76
CA ILE A 177 18.34 -2.85 15.85
C ILE A 177 19.23 -3.54 16.88
N GLY A 178 19.10 -3.15 18.14
CA GLY A 178 19.95 -3.63 19.22
C GLY A 178 21.34 -2.98 19.20
N GLY A 179 22.24 -3.57 19.99
CA GLY A 179 23.54 -2.99 20.26
C GLY A 179 23.47 -1.75 21.16
N VAL A 180 24.64 -1.17 21.42
CA VAL A 180 24.79 -0.03 22.32
C VAL A 180 25.69 1.06 21.72
N ASP A 181 25.42 2.31 22.09
CA ASP A 181 26.25 3.46 21.72
C ASP A 181 27.34 3.68 22.77
N ARG A 182 28.57 3.96 22.36
CA ARG A 182 29.67 4.24 23.30
C ARG A 182 29.45 5.60 23.94
N GLU A 183 29.60 5.67 25.27
CA GLU A 183 29.55 6.91 26.04
C GLU A 183 30.60 6.86 27.15
N VAL A 184 31.20 8.00 27.48
CA VAL A 184 32.07 8.09 28.65
C VAL A 184 31.22 8.54 29.83
N HIS A 185 31.12 7.73 30.87
CA HIS A 185 30.39 8.09 32.08
C HIS A 185 31.33 8.74 33.09
N VAL A 186 30.90 9.87 33.63
CA VAL A 186 31.50 10.54 34.77
C VAL A 186 30.48 10.41 35.91
N ASP A 187 30.60 9.30 36.65
CA ASP A 187 29.69 8.92 37.72
C ASP A 187 30.13 9.59 39.02
N LEU A 188 29.46 10.68 39.36
CA LEU A 188 29.70 11.53 40.52
C LEU A 188 29.30 10.83 41.83
N ASP A 189 30.11 11.06 42.87
CA ASP A 189 29.81 10.65 44.25
C ASP A 189 29.29 11.85 45.07
N PRO A 190 28.00 11.84 45.48
CA PRO A 190 27.41 12.97 46.20
C PRO A 190 28.09 13.25 47.56
N THR A 191 28.71 12.24 48.19
CA THR A 191 29.32 12.38 49.52
C THR A 191 30.66 13.13 49.45
N THR A 192 31.52 12.78 48.50
CA THR A 192 32.80 13.47 48.27
C THR A 192 32.53 14.88 47.72
N MET A 193 31.58 15.03 46.81
CA MET A 193 31.16 16.33 46.30
C MET A 193 30.68 17.28 47.40
N ALA A 194 29.90 16.78 48.36
CA ALA A 194 29.47 17.57 49.52
C ALA A 194 30.66 18.03 50.38
N ALA A 195 31.70 17.19 50.54
CA ALA A 195 32.92 17.55 51.27
C ALA A 195 33.72 18.67 50.58
N PHE A 196 33.74 18.68 49.24
CA PHE A 196 34.36 19.74 48.45
C PHE A 196 33.44 20.94 48.20
N GLY A 197 32.17 20.88 48.64
CA GLY A 197 31.19 21.95 48.44
C GLY A 197 30.78 22.18 46.98
N VAL A 198 30.84 21.14 46.15
CA VAL A 198 30.54 21.21 44.70
C VAL A 198 29.22 20.52 44.35
N THR A 199 28.58 20.96 43.28
CA THR A 199 27.32 20.39 42.76
C THR A 199 27.51 19.76 41.38
N ALA A 200 26.59 18.87 40.98
CA ALA A 200 26.66 18.16 39.69
C ALA A 200 26.68 19.13 38.51
N THR A 201 25.84 20.17 38.57
CA THR A 201 25.76 21.24 37.58
C THR A 201 27.08 21.99 37.44
N THR A 202 27.73 22.30 38.57
CA THR A 202 29.05 22.96 38.58
C THR A 202 30.10 22.09 37.90
N VAL A 203 30.14 20.78 38.21
CA VAL A 203 31.10 19.85 37.58
C VAL A 203 30.85 19.73 36.08
N SER A 204 29.60 19.53 35.65
CA SER A 204 29.23 19.45 34.23
C SER A 204 29.61 20.71 33.46
N ALA A 205 29.22 21.90 33.96
CA ALA A 205 29.51 23.18 33.31
C ALA A 205 31.01 23.46 33.21
N GLN A 206 31.77 23.19 34.28
CA GLN A 206 33.22 23.38 34.25
C GLN A 206 33.90 22.36 33.35
N LEU A 207 33.48 21.09 33.37
CA LEU A 207 34.02 20.06 32.49
C LEU A 207 33.83 20.46 31.02
N LYS A 208 32.64 20.93 30.64
CA LYS A 208 32.37 21.45 29.30
C LYS A 208 33.30 22.62 28.92
N SER A 209 33.56 23.53 29.86
CA SER A 209 34.43 24.69 29.62
C SER A 209 35.91 24.35 29.45
N VAL A 210 36.39 23.32 30.16
CA VAL A 210 37.80 22.89 30.14
C VAL A 210 38.06 21.89 29.01
N GLN A 211 37.12 21.00 28.72
CA GLN A 211 37.23 19.92 27.74
C GLN A 211 36.77 20.38 26.34
N ALA A 212 37.36 21.46 25.82
CA ALA A 212 37.00 21.99 24.51
C ALA A 212 38.21 22.50 23.71
N ASP A 213 38.24 22.17 22.43
CA ASP A 213 39.14 22.80 21.46
C ASP A 213 38.48 24.05 20.89
N THR A 214 39.11 25.20 21.05
CA THR A 214 38.55 26.49 20.59
C THR A 214 39.46 27.15 19.56
N SER A 215 38.85 27.79 18.56
CA SER A 215 39.60 28.56 17.56
C SER A 215 40.04 29.90 18.15
N GLY A 216 41.34 30.19 18.09
CA GLY A 216 41.93 31.48 18.45
C GLY A 216 41.98 32.46 17.27
N GLY A 217 41.43 32.09 16.11
CA GLY A 217 41.41 32.92 14.91
C GLY A 217 42.66 32.77 14.03
N LEU A 218 43.04 33.86 13.35
CA LEU A 218 44.17 33.91 12.43
C LEU A 218 45.17 34.96 12.92
N GLY A 219 46.44 34.60 13.02
CA GLY A 219 47.54 35.52 13.31
C GLY A 219 48.53 35.60 12.15
N GLU A 220 49.16 36.74 11.96
CA GLU A 220 50.30 36.87 11.04
C GLU A 220 51.60 36.87 11.84
N ILE A 221 52.30 35.74 11.83
CA ILE A 221 53.54 35.53 12.59
C ILE A 221 54.63 35.19 11.57
N GLY A 222 55.72 35.95 11.58
CA GLY A 222 56.86 35.73 10.68
C GLY A 222 56.54 35.96 9.18
N GLY A 223 55.59 36.85 8.86
CA GLY A 223 55.19 37.13 7.48
C GLY A 223 54.28 36.07 6.84
N THR A 224 53.82 35.09 7.62
CA THR A 224 52.84 34.08 7.17
C THR A 224 51.59 34.11 8.03
N ARG A 225 50.43 33.90 7.39
CA ARG A 225 49.14 33.81 8.08
C ARG A 225 48.96 32.40 8.63
N GLN A 226 48.84 32.29 9.94
CA GLN A 226 48.76 31.03 10.68
C GLN A 226 47.45 30.96 11.45
N THR A 227 46.86 29.76 11.53
CA THR A 227 45.69 29.50 12.37
C THR A 227 46.12 29.35 13.82
N LEU A 228 45.49 30.10 14.70
CA LEU A 228 45.65 30.00 16.15
C LEU A 228 44.54 29.08 16.67
N ARG A 229 44.90 28.04 17.42
CA ARG A 229 43.94 27.10 18.01
C ARG A 229 44.36 26.75 19.42
N THR A 230 43.41 26.79 20.35
CA THR A 230 43.57 26.31 21.73
C THR A 230 43.18 24.84 21.77
N LEU A 231 44.12 23.98 22.16
CA LEU A 231 43.92 22.54 22.28
C LEU A 231 43.65 22.20 23.75
N GLY A 232 42.40 22.37 24.18
CA GLY A 232 41.98 22.13 25.57
C GLY A 232 41.44 20.73 25.80
N ALA A 233 40.99 20.03 24.76
CA ALA A 233 40.35 18.72 24.91
C ALA A 233 41.39 17.59 25.08
N VAL A 234 41.20 16.76 26.11
CA VAL A 234 41.96 15.51 26.26
C VAL A 234 41.47 14.45 25.26
N ALA A 235 42.38 13.56 24.85
CA ALA A 235 42.12 12.55 23.82
C ALA A 235 41.81 11.14 24.38
N SER A 236 41.92 10.92 25.69
CA SER A 236 41.69 9.61 26.32
C SER A 236 40.92 9.73 27.64
N VAL A 237 40.26 8.64 28.03
CA VAL A 237 39.52 8.53 29.28
C VAL A 237 40.45 8.62 30.49
N ASP A 238 41.68 8.10 30.39
CA ASP A 238 42.66 8.19 31.48
C ASP A 238 43.16 9.63 31.69
N ALA A 239 43.38 10.38 30.62
CA ALA A 239 43.68 11.81 30.72
C ALA A 239 42.48 12.62 31.26
N LEU A 240 41.25 12.14 31.03
CA LEU A 240 40.04 12.77 31.56
C LEU A 240 39.95 12.62 33.08
N LYS A 241 40.38 11.48 33.63
CA LYS A 241 40.45 11.24 35.10
C LYS A 241 41.36 12.24 35.80
N GLU A 242 42.52 12.53 35.20
CA GLU A 242 43.52 13.45 35.75
C GLU A 242 43.16 14.94 35.57
N LEU A 243 42.08 15.22 34.82
CA LEU A 243 41.68 16.58 34.49
C LEU A 243 41.30 17.35 35.77
N ARG A 244 41.84 18.56 35.90
CA ARG A 244 41.58 19.43 37.05
C ARG A 244 40.52 20.44 36.70
N ILE A 245 39.48 20.46 37.51
CA ILE A 245 38.34 21.37 37.38
C ILE A 245 38.54 22.55 38.34
N PRO A 246 38.56 23.79 37.83
CA PRO A 246 38.62 24.98 38.67
C PRO A 246 37.26 25.23 39.35
N LEU A 247 37.31 25.61 40.63
CA LEU A 247 36.13 25.95 41.42
C LEU A 247 36.03 27.47 41.61
N ALA A 248 34.80 27.96 41.82
CA ALA A 248 34.53 29.39 41.99
C ALA A 248 35.23 30.01 43.22
N ASN A 249 35.58 29.19 44.21
CA ASN A 249 36.30 29.59 45.43
C ASN A 249 37.84 29.64 45.24
N GLY A 250 38.34 29.43 44.03
CA GLY A 250 39.78 29.42 43.70
C GLY A 250 40.49 28.09 44.00
N GLN A 251 39.78 27.08 44.50
CA GLN A 251 40.31 25.72 44.63
C GLN A 251 40.25 24.99 43.29
N GLN A 252 40.99 23.88 43.19
CA GLN A 252 40.93 22.96 42.06
C GLN A 252 40.65 21.55 42.60
N VAL A 253 39.86 20.78 41.87
CA VAL A 253 39.53 19.40 42.19
C VAL A 253 39.86 18.53 40.99
N ARG A 254 40.53 17.40 41.20
CA ARG A 254 40.76 16.43 40.12
C ARG A 254 39.46 15.66 39.88
N LEU A 255 39.12 15.39 38.63
CA LEU A 255 37.81 14.80 38.31
C LEU A 255 37.60 13.45 39.02
N ASP A 256 38.65 12.65 39.12
CA ASP A 256 38.67 11.37 39.86
C ASP A 256 38.59 11.49 41.40
N ASP A 257 38.77 12.69 41.97
CA ASP A 257 38.58 12.92 43.41
C ASP A 257 37.07 13.04 43.76
N VAL A 258 36.20 13.29 42.77
CA VAL A 258 34.75 13.49 42.95
C VAL A 258 33.87 12.59 42.08
N ALA A 259 34.45 11.90 41.09
CA ALA A 259 33.73 11.05 40.16
C ALA A 259 34.52 9.80 39.77
N SER A 260 33.81 8.70 39.47
CA SER A 260 34.38 7.57 38.75
C SER A 260 34.20 7.79 37.25
N VAL A 261 35.30 7.93 36.52
CA VAL A 261 35.28 8.11 35.05
C VAL A 261 35.50 6.75 34.38
N THR A 262 34.49 6.25 33.69
CA THR A 262 34.52 4.95 33.01
C THR A 262 34.18 5.07 31.53
N ASP A 263 34.85 4.25 30.73
CA ASP A 263 34.53 4.08 29.32
C ASP A 263 33.41 3.03 29.23
N SER A 264 32.21 3.48 28.86
CA SER A 264 30.98 2.71 28.98
C SER A 264 30.14 2.86 27.71
N PHE A 265 28.87 2.54 27.81
CA PHE A 265 27.89 2.69 26.76
C PHE A 265 26.58 3.27 27.31
N ALA A 266 25.80 3.88 26.41
CA ALA A 266 24.48 4.42 26.67
C ALA A 266 23.52 3.36 27.22
N GLU A 267 22.50 3.78 27.96
CA GLU A 267 21.49 2.85 28.45
C GLU A 267 20.79 2.13 27.28
N ARG A 268 20.57 0.82 27.44
CA ARG A 268 20.03 -0.03 26.37
C ARG A 268 18.59 0.36 26.06
N SER A 269 18.36 0.92 24.88
CA SER A 269 17.02 1.21 24.36
C SER A 269 16.43 0.05 23.56
N SER A 270 17.26 -0.81 22.98
CA SER A 270 16.83 -1.98 22.21
C SER A 270 17.75 -3.19 22.36
N MET A 271 17.23 -4.39 22.11
CA MET A 271 17.99 -5.65 22.06
C MET A 271 17.45 -6.51 20.92
N ALA A 272 18.30 -7.31 20.26
CA ALA A 272 17.85 -8.23 19.23
C ALA A 272 18.35 -9.65 19.50
N TYR A 273 17.55 -10.64 19.09
CA TYR A 273 17.89 -12.05 19.17
C TYR A 273 17.49 -12.77 17.88
N LEU A 274 18.30 -13.75 17.49
CA LEU A 274 18.00 -14.71 16.44
C LEU A 274 18.05 -16.11 17.05
N ASP A 275 16.93 -16.82 17.01
CA ASP A 275 16.78 -18.18 17.58
C ASP A 275 17.30 -18.29 19.02
N GLY A 276 17.00 -17.26 19.83
CA GLY A 276 17.39 -17.16 21.24
C GLY A 276 18.84 -16.71 21.49
N LYS A 277 19.65 -16.50 20.44
CA LYS A 277 21.02 -15.98 20.56
C LYS A 277 21.03 -14.45 20.43
N PRO A 278 21.76 -13.70 21.29
CA PRO A 278 21.84 -12.25 21.19
C PRO A 278 22.60 -11.83 19.92
N VAL A 279 22.03 -10.89 19.16
CA VAL A 279 22.60 -10.37 17.91
C VAL A 279 22.45 -8.85 17.85
N VAL A 280 23.21 -8.20 16.97
CA VAL A 280 22.88 -6.83 16.52
C VAL A 280 22.37 -6.95 15.09
N ALA A 281 21.17 -6.46 14.83
CA ALA A 281 20.54 -6.60 13.53
C ALA A 281 20.60 -5.30 12.74
N VAL A 282 20.55 -5.42 11.41
CA VAL A 282 20.50 -4.30 10.47
C VAL A 282 19.35 -4.52 9.52
N GLU A 283 18.41 -3.59 9.52
CA GLU A 283 17.30 -3.52 8.56
C GLU A 283 17.67 -2.64 7.39
N ILE A 284 17.35 -3.12 6.19
CA ILE A 284 17.64 -2.41 4.95
C ILE A 284 16.32 -2.09 4.28
N LYS A 285 16.09 -0.81 3.99
CA LYS A 285 14.90 -0.33 3.29
C LYS A 285 15.26 0.19 1.90
N ARG A 286 14.40 -0.09 0.92
CA ARG A 286 14.58 0.32 -0.48
C ARG A 286 14.08 1.75 -0.72
N SER A 287 14.81 2.50 -1.53
CA SER A 287 14.37 3.79 -2.06
C SER A 287 13.36 3.63 -3.21
N ASN A 288 12.38 4.52 -3.33
CA ASN A 288 11.39 4.50 -4.42
C ASN A 288 12.07 4.54 -5.81
N GLY A 289 11.48 3.86 -6.81
CA GLY A 289 11.98 3.79 -8.19
C GLY A 289 12.95 2.64 -8.48
N PHE A 290 13.36 1.89 -7.46
CA PHE A 290 14.24 0.71 -7.60
C PHE A 290 13.44 -0.61 -7.54
N SER A 291 14.03 -1.71 -8.00
CA SER A 291 13.43 -3.05 -7.89
C SER A 291 13.69 -3.66 -6.52
N ASP A 292 12.68 -4.34 -5.94
CA ASP A 292 12.83 -5.09 -4.69
C ASP A 292 13.87 -6.20 -4.84
N SER A 293 13.76 -7.02 -5.90
CA SER A 293 14.70 -8.12 -6.15
C SER A 293 16.08 -7.64 -6.63
N GLY A 294 16.14 -6.56 -7.43
CA GLY A 294 17.42 -6.02 -7.89
C GLY A 294 18.27 -5.49 -6.74
N VAL A 295 17.68 -4.69 -5.85
CA VAL A 295 18.39 -4.15 -4.68
C VAL A 295 18.75 -5.26 -3.71
N ALA A 296 17.90 -6.26 -3.55
CA ALA A 296 18.18 -7.44 -2.76
C ALA A 296 19.44 -8.20 -3.21
N ASP A 297 19.53 -8.51 -4.50
CA ASP A 297 20.66 -9.24 -5.07
C ASP A 297 21.96 -8.43 -4.93
N ASP A 298 21.89 -7.12 -5.19
CA ASP A 298 23.03 -6.21 -5.05
C ASP A 298 23.49 -6.09 -3.58
N VAL A 299 22.54 -6.05 -2.63
CA VAL A 299 22.80 -6.05 -1.19
C VAL A 299 23.42 -7.38 -0.77
N ASP A 300 22.85 -8.53 -1.15
CA ASP A 300 23.40 -9.86 -0.83
C ASP A 300 24.84 -10.00 -1.38
N GLN A 301 25.09 -9.54 -2.62
CA GLN A 301 26.43 -9.53 -3.20
C GLN A 301 27.39 -8.62 -2.40
N ALA A 302 26.96 -7.41 -2.05
CA ALA A 302 27.75 -6.48 -1.24
C ALA A 302 28.04 -7.07 0.16
N MET A 303 27.06 -7.71 0.78
CA MET A 303 27.19 -8.38 2.08
C MET A 303 28.16 -9.56 2.02
N LYS A 304 28.10 -10.40 0.98
CA LYS A 304 29.07 -11.49 0.77
C LYS A 304 30.49 -10.97 0.59
N GLN A 305 30.68 -9.90 -0.18
CA GLN A 305 31.99 -9.26 -0.36
C GLN A 305 32.50 -8.62 0.94
N PHE A 306 31.61 -8.01 1.71
CA PHE A 306 31.93 -7.41 3.00
C PHE A 306 32.31 -8.48 4.03
N ALA A 307 31.52 -9.55 4.15
CA ALA A 307 31.79 -10.69 5.01
C ALA A 307 33.14 -11.36 4.67
N ALA A 308 33.48 -11.48 3.38
CA ALA A 308 34.76 -12.05 2.95
C ALA A 308 35.98 -11.21 3.38
N LYS A 309 35.82 -9.88 3.54
CA LYS A 309 36.89 -8.99 4.03
C LYS A 309 36.98 -8.94 5.55
N HIS A 310 35.91 -9.30 6.25
CA HIS A 310 35.77 -9.16 7.70
C HIS A 310 35.43 -10.51 8.35
N SER A 311 36.42 -11.43 8.36
CA SER A 311 36.27 -12.79 8.91
C SER A 311 36.06 -12.84 10.43
N ASN A 312 36.20 -11.71 11.12
CA ASN A 312 35.95 -11.54 12.54
C ASN A 312 34.45 -11.40 12.88
N VAL A 313 33.57 -11.32 11.88
CA VAL A 313 32.13 -11.10 12.05
C VAL A 313 31.34 -12.16 11.28
N GLN A 314 30.34 -12.75 11.93
CA GLN A 314 29.36 -13.64 11.32
C GLN A 314 28.13 -12.82 10.95
N ILE A 315 27.70 -12.96 9.71
CA ILE A 315 26.55 -12.24 9.15
C ILE A 315 25.61 -13.31 8.61
N GLU A 316 24.41 -13.36 9.17
CA GLU A 316 23.36 -14.29 8.77
C GLU A 316 22.10 -13.49 8.43
N GLU A 317 21.33 -13.95 7.44
CA GLU A 317 20.03 -13.35 7.13
C GLU A 317 19.02 -13.80 8.19
N ALA A 318 18.38 -12.85 8.89
CA ALA A 318 17.38 -13.15 9.90
C ALA A 318 16.03 -13.48 9.26
N TYR A 319 15.57 -12.60 8.37
CA TYR A 319 14.41 -12.81 7.52
C TYR A 319 14.41 -11.82 6.35
N SER A 320 13.62 -12.14 5.33
CA SER A 320 13.49 -11.34 4.12
C SER A 320 12.05 -11.29 3.62
N THR A 321 11.73 -10.20 2.93
CA THR A 321 10.46 -10.04 2.21
C THR A 321 10.56 -10.48 0.75
N ILE A 322 11.76 -10.73 0.24
CA ILE A 322 12.03 -10.94 -1.19
C ILE A 322 11.52 -12.29 -1.67
N GLY A 323 11.69 -13.35 -0.88
CA GLY A 323 11.23 -14.70 -1.24
C GLY A 323 9.76 -14.73 -1.65
N PRO A 324 8.84 -14.28 -0.77
CA PRO A 324 7.42 -14.14 -1.11
C PRO A 324 7.14 -13.23 -2.33
N ILE A 325 7.94 -12.18 -2.54
CA ILE A 325 7.78 -11.27 -3.70
C ILE A 325 8.15 -11.98 -5.01
N ILE A 326 9.25 -12.73 -5.03
CA ILE A 326 9.68 -13.52 -6.19
C ILE A 326 8.67 -14.63 -6.46
N ASP A 327 8.22 -15.35 -5.43
CA ASP A 327 7.18 -16.38 -5.56
C ASP A 327 5.88 -15.80 -6.13
N ASN A 328 5.49 -14.58 -5.72
CA ASN A 328 4.34 -13.87 -6.26
C ASN A 328 4.54 -13.44 -7.73
N TYR A 329 5.74 -12.97 -8.08
CA TYR A 329 6.11 -12.63 -9.46
C TYR A 329 6.08 -13.88 -10.36
N ASP A 330 6.81 -14.93 -9.99
CA ASP A 330 6.90 -16.18 -10.75
C ASP A 330 5.53 -16.85 -10.84
N GLY A 331 4.79 -16.90 -9.74
CA GLY A 331 3.41 -17.37 -9.71
C GLY A 331 2.52 -16.59 -10.67
N SER A 332 2.67 -15.26 -10.75
CA SER A 332 1.88 -14.43 -11.68
C SER A 332 2.29 -14.65 -13.13
N MET A 333 3.56 -14.95 -13.37
CA MET A 333 4.06 -15.22 -14.71
C MET A 333 3.65 -16.61 -15.21
N HIS A 334 3.74 -17.62 -14.34
CA HIS A 334 3.17 -18.95 -14.58
C HIS A 334 1.68 -18.86 -14.91
N MET A 335 0.95 -18.05 -14.16
CA MET A 335 -0.47 -17.78 -14.39
C MET A 335 -0.75 -17.18 -15.78
N LEU A 336 0.08 -16.23 -16.22
CA LEU A 336 0.00 -15.66 -17.56
C LEU A 336 0.28 -16.72 -18.63
N TYR A 337 1.29 -17.58 -18.43
CA TYR A 337 1.63 -18.65 -19.37
C TYR A 337 0.58 -19.76 -19.44
N GLU A 338 0.14 -20.26 -18.29
CA GLU A 338 -0.90 -21.30 -18.19
C GLU A 338 -2.23 -20.79 -18.74
N GLY A 339 -2.63 -19.57 -18.37
CA GLY A 339 -3.83 -18.92 -18.90
C GLY A 339 -3.76 -18.76 -20.42
N ALA A 340 -2.61 -18.35 -20.95
CA ALA A 340 -2.37 -18.25 -22.39
C ALA A 340 -2.44 -19.62 -23.10
N ILE A 341 -1.80 -20.64 -22.54
CA ILE A 341 -1.80 -22.00 -23.09
C ILE A 341 -3.22 -22.58 -23.08
N LEU A 342 -3.94 -22.45 -21.98
CA LEU A 342 -5.32 -22.91 -21.87
C LEU A 342 -6.24 -22.18 -22.85
N ALA A 343 -6.08 -20.87 -23.01
CA ALA A 343 -6.82 -20.11 -24.03
C ALA A 343 -6.54 -20.65 -25.44
N ILE A 344 -5.28 -20.93 -25.79
CA ILE A 344 -4.91 -21.52 -27.08
C ILE A 344 -5.53 -22.92 -27.27
N ILE A 345 -5.52 -23.76 -26.23
CA ILE A 345 -6.13 -25.11 -26.26
C ILE A 345 -7.64 -25.01 -26.52
N VAL A 346 -8.33 -24.08 -25.84
CA VAL A 346 -9.77 -23.86 -26.06
C VAL A 346 -10.04 -23.40 -27.49
N VAL A 347 -9.25 -22.45 -28.01
CA VAL A 347 -9.37 -21.99 -29.40
C VAL A 347 -9.19 -23.14 -30.38
N TRP A 348 -8.18 -23.99 -30.16
CA TRP A 348 -7.94 -25.17 -30.97
C TRP A 348 -9.12 -26.15 -30.98
N LEU A 349 -9.70 -26.42 -29.82
CA LEU A 349 -10.84 -27.33 -29.66
C LEU A 349 -12.08 -26.84 -30.44
N PHE A 350 -12.30 -25.53 -30.50
CA PHE A 350 -13.43 -24.94 -31.20
C PHE A 350 -13.21 -24.78 -32.71
N LEU A 351 -12.05 -24.26 -33.13
CA LEU A 351 -11.76 -24.00 -34.55
C LEU A 351 -11.41 -25.28 -35.30
N ARG A 352 -10.87 -26.31 -34.63
CA ARG A 352 -10.46 -27.61 -35.22
C ARG A 352 -9.51 -27.50 -36.41
N ASP A 353 -8.91 -26.32 -36.62
CA ASP A 353 -7.90 -26.02 -37.62
C ASP A 353 -6.65 -25.46 -36.92
N TRP A 354 -5.53 -26.17 -37.06
CA TRP A 354 -4.26 -25.78 -36.46
C TRP A 354 -3.71 -24.47 -37.04
N ARG A 355 -4.04 -24.12 -38.30
CA ARG A 355 -3.59 -22.87 -38.93
C ARG A 355 -4.30 -21.66 -38.34
N ALA A 356 -5.62 -21.78 -38.19
CA ALA A 356 -6.46 -20.77 -37.55
C ALA A 356 -6.06 -20.59 -36.08
N THR A 357 -5.73 -21.70 -35.40
CA THR A 357 -5.23 -21.69 -34.01
C THR A 357 -3.89 -20.95 -33.88
N ILE A 358 -2.91 -21.23 -34.74
CA ILE A 358 -1.61 -20.52 -34.71
C ILE A 358 -1.80 -19.02 -34.89
N LEU A 359 -2.71 -18.63 -35.78
CA LEU A 359 -2.97 -17.22 -36.04
C LEU A 359 -3.50 -16.49 -34.78
N SER A 360 -4.47 -17.09 -34.09
CA SER A 360 -4.95 -16.58 -32.79
C SER A 360 -3.88 -16.66 -31.69
N ALA A 361 -3.05 -17.71 -31.68
CA ALA A 361 -1.99 -17.89 -30.69
C ALA A 361 -0.88 -16.84 -30.82
N VAL A 362 -0.52 -16.43 -32.03
CA VAL A 362 0.49 -15.38 -32.30
C VAL A 362 -0.03 -13.99 -31.90
N ALA A 363 -1.34 -13.77 -31.91
CA ALA A 363 -1.91 -12.49 -31.51
C ALA A 363 -1.63 -12.16 -30.03
N LEU A 364 -1.68 -13.16 -29.15
CA LEU A 364 -1.50 -13.00 -27.70
C LEU A 364 -0.12 -12.39 -27.33
N PRO A 365 1.04 -12.97 -27.71
CA PRO A 365 2.33 -12.37 -27.39
C PRO A 365 2.55 -11.02 -28.09
N LEU A 366 2.02 -10.84 -29.30
CA LEU A 366 2.13 -9.57 -30.03
C LEU A 366 1.26 -8.46 -29.43
N SER A 367 0.30 -8.78 -28.58
CA SER A 367 -0.47 -7.82 -27.79
C SER A 367 0.18 -7.51 -26.44
N VAL A 368 0.67 -8.54 -25.74
CA VAL A 368 1.26 -8.39 -24.39
C VAL A 368 2.64 -7.71 -24.45
N ILE A 369 3.54 -8.16 -25.33
CA ILE A 369 4.94 -7.69 -25.33
C ILE A 369 5.03 -6.17 -25.54
N PRO A 370 4.33 -5.55 -26.51
CA PRO A 370 4.37 -4.10 -26.68
C PRO A 370 3.79 -3.32 -25.49
N THR A 371 2.97 -3.95 -24.66
CA THR A 371 2.41 -3.30 -23.46
C THR A 371 3.51 -2.98 -22.45
N PHE A 372 4.54 -3.83 -22.33
CA PHE A 372 5.70 -3.56 -21.48
C PHE A 372 6.45 -2.28 -21.89
N LEU A 373 6.49 -1.94 -23.18
CA LEU A 373 7.09 -0.68 -23.65
C LEU A 373 6.35 0.54 -23.10
N VAL A 374 5.02 0.50 -23.11
CA VAL A 374 4.20 1.60 -22.59
C VAL A 374 4.28 1.67 -21.06
N MET A 375 4.31 0.52 -20.38
CA MET A 375 4.54 0.47 -18.93
C MET A 375 5.87 1.14 -18.55
N TYR A 376 6.94 0.85 -19.31
CA TYR A 376 8.24 1.48 -19.10
C TYR A 376 8.20 2.99 -19.33
N LEU A 377 7.57 3.46 -20.41
CA LEU A 377 7.40 4.89 -20.69
C LEU A 377 6.53 5.61 -19.65
N ALA A 378 5.60 4.90 -19.00
CA ALA A 378 4.75 5.41 -17.93
C ALA A 378 5.41 5.34 -16.53
N GLY A 379 6.62 4.77 -16.41
CA GLY A 379 7.33 4.60 -15.15
C GLY A 379 6.68 3.55 -14.22
N PHE A 380 5.99 2.56 -14.77
CA PHE A 380 5.37 1.49 -13.98
C PHE A 380 6.35 0.34 -13.70
N SER A 381 6.02 -0.48 -12.71
CA SER A 381 6.78 -1.67 -12.33
C SER A 381 6.02 -2.96 -12.68
N LEU A 382 6.74 -4.09 -12.71
CA LEU A 382 6.15 -5.42 -12.71
C LEU A 382 5.79 -5.76 -11.26
N ASN A 383 4.52 -5.59 -10.92
CA ASN A 383 3.99 -5.80 -9.58
C ASN A 383 2.70 -6.62 -9.63
N ILE A 384 2.17 -7.00 -8.47
CA ILE A 384 0.98 -7.86 -8.40
C ILE A 384 -0.21 -7.29 -9.17
N VAL A 385 -0.35 -5.95 -9.23
CA VAL A 385 -1.46 -5.24 -9.86
C VAL A 385 -1.30 -5.17 -11.39
N THR A 386 -0.11 -4.85 -11.89
CA THR A 386 0.15 -4.79 -13.34
C THR A 386 0.16 -6.19 -13.96
N LEU A 387 0.70 -7.19 -13.26
CA LEU A 387 0.65 -8.59 -13.68
C LEU A 387 -0.77 -9.16 -13.63
N LEU A 388 -1.57 -8.75 -12.65
CA LEU A 388 -3.00 -9.04 -12.64
C LEU A 388 -3.72 -8.41 -13.83
N ALA A 389 -3.43 -7.15 -14.17
CA ALA A 389 -4.01 -6.52 -15.35
C ALA A 389 -3.69 -7.31 -16.63
N LEU A 390 -2.44 -7.73 -16.80
CA LEU A 390 -2.01 -8.51 -17.97
C LEU A 390 -2.65 -9.90 -18.01
N SER A 391 -2.56 -10.67 -16.92
CA SER A 391 -3.14 -12.02 -16.83
C SER A 391 -4.65 -12.03 -17.05
N LEU A 392 -5.36 -11.05 -16.48
CA LEU A 392 -6.78 -10.83 -16.70
C LEU A 392 -7.11 -10.57 -18.18
N VAL A 393 -6.33 -9.67 -18.78
CA VAL A 393 -6.55 -9.23 -20.14
C VAL A 393 -6.19 -10.33 -21.14
N VAL A 394 -5.32 -11.30 -20.82
CA VAL A 394 -5.00 -12.45 -21.72
C VAL A 394 -6.26 -13.10 -22.30
N GLY A 395 -7.27 -13.38 -21.46
CA GLY A 395 -8.53 -14.00 -21.93
C GLY A 395 -9.33 -13.10 -22.88
N ILE A 396 -9.17 -11.78 -22.77
CA ILE A 396 -9.79 -10.77 -23.65
C ILE A 396 -8.95 -10.54 -24.92
N LEU A 397 -7.62 -10.57 -24.84
CA LEU A 397 -6.72 -10.21 -25.95
C LEU A 397 -6.93 -11.09 -27.17
N VAL A 398 -7.13 -12.39 -26.96
CA VAL A 398 -7.30 -13.36 -28.05
C VAL A 398 -8.67 -13.24 -28.70
N ASP A 399 -9.67 -12.69 -28.01
CA ASP A 399 -11.06 -12.65 -28.43
C ASP A 399 -11.26 -11.94 -29.78
N ASP A 400 -10.68 -10.76 -29.96
CA ASP A 400 -10.82 -10.01 -31.23
C ASP A 400 -10.18 -10.75 -32.41
N ALA A 401 -9.03 -11.39 -32.18
CA ALA A 401 -8.38 -12.21 -33.18
C ALA A 401 -9.19 -13.48 -33.49
N ILE A 402 -9.80 -14.11 -32.49
CA ILE A 402 -10.68 -15.29 -32.68
C ILE A 402 -11.90 -14.92 -33.52
N VAL A 403 -12.60 -13.82 -33.17
CA VAL A 403 -13.79 -13.38 -33.91
C VAL A 403 -13.46 -13.06 -35.36
N GLU A 404 -12.32 -12.41 -35.61
CA GLU A 404 -11.87 -12.12 -36.97
C GLU A 404 -11.52 -13.40 -37.74
N VAL A 405 -10.74 -14.31 -37.14
CA VAL A 405 -10.32 -15.58 -37.77
C VAL A 405 -11.51 -16.49 -38.07
N GLU A 406 -12.45 -16.63 -37.14
CA GLU A 406 -13.68 -17.40 -37.34
C GLU A 406 -14.52 -16.81 -38.47
N ASN A 407 -14.60 -15.47 -38.56
CA ASN A 407 -15.34 -14.84 -39.65
C ASN A 407 -14.70 -15.07 -41.03
N ILE A 408 -13.36 -15.03 -41.08
CA ILE A 408 -12.60 -15.34 -42.30
C ILE A 408 -12.76 -16.82 -42.65
N ALA A 409 -12.70 -17.73 -41.67
CA ALA A 409 -12.94 -19.17 -41.85
C ALA A 409 -14.32 -19.44 -42.45
N ARG A 410 -15.36 -18.77 -41.96
CA ARG A 410 -16.72 -18.83 -42.50
C ARG A 410 -16.78 -18.39 -43.97
N HIS A 411 -16.09 -17.31 -44.34
CA HIS A 411 -16.01 -16.84 -45.74
C HIS A 411 -15.25 -17.81 -46.65
N LEU A 412 -14.22 -18.48 -46.13
CA LEU A 412 -13.48 -19.51 -46.83
C LEU A 412 -14.33 -20.77 -47.08
N GLN A 413 -15.19 -21.15 -46.13
CA GLN A 413 -16.14 -22.26 -46.28
C GLN A 413 -17.19 -22.00 -47.36
N MET A 414 -17.51 -20.73 -47.65
CA MET A 414 -18.37 -20.33 -48.79
C MET A 414 -17.68 -20.47 -50.17
N GLY A 415 -16.45 -20.98 -50.22
CA GLY A 415 -15.71 -21.21 -51.47
C GLY A 415 -14.95 -19.99 -52.00
N LYS A 416 -14.83 -18.91 -51.23
CA LYS A 416 -14.10 -17.69 -51.62
C LYS A 416 -12.57 -17.91 -51.56
N ARG A 417 -11.82 -17.15 -52.37
CA ARG A 417 -10.33 -17.15 -52.31
C ARG A 417 -9.86 -16.51 -51.00
N PRO A 418 -8.73 -16.94 -50.39
CA PRO A 418 -8.28 -16.44 -49.08
C PRO A 418 -8.12 -14.92 -48.97
N ILE A 419 -7.58 -14.26 -50.00
CA ILE A 419 -7.42 -12.79 -50.00
C ILE A 419 -8.77 -12.07 -50.04
N ASP A 420 -9.71 -12.56 -50.86
CA ASP A 420 -11.04 -11.95 -50.98
C ASP A 420 -11.87 -12.22 -49.71
N ALA A 421 -11.78 -13.45 -49.18
CA ALA A 421 -12.41 -13.84 -47.92
C ALA A 421 -11.93 -12.96 -46.76
N ALA A 422 -10.62 -12.72 -46.63
CA ALA A 422 -10.05 -11.86 -45.60
C ALA A 422 -10.49 -10.40 -45.75
N LEU A 423 -10.50 -9.85 -46.97
CA LEU A 423 -10.94 -8.47 -47.21
C LEU A 423 -12.41 -8.27 -46.88
N GLU A 424 -13.27 -9.20 -47.29
CA GLU A 424 -14.72 -9.08 -47.09
C GLU A 424 -15.11 -9.33 -45.64
N ALA A 425 -14.56 -10.37 -45.01
CA ALA A 425 -14.77 -10.67 -43.59
C ALA A 425 -14.28 -9.53 -42.68
N ALA A 426 -13.12 -8.93 -42.99
CA ALA A 426 -12.58 -7.82 -42.21
C ALA A 426 -13.38 -6.51 -42.39
N ASN A 427 -14.13 -6.35 -43.49
CA ASN A 427 -15.06 -5.24 -43.67
C ASN A 427 -16.37 -5.47 -42.91
N GLU A 428 -16.85 -6.72 -42.87
CA GLU A 428 -18.15 -7.07 -42.26
C GLU A 428 -18.17 -6.79 -40.75
N ILE A 429 -17.11 -7.18 -40.02
CA ILE A 429 -17.07 -7.09 -38.54
C ILE A 429 -16.13 -5.99 -38.05
N GLY A 430 -15.40 -5.31 -38.95
CA GLY A 430 -14.35 -4.35 -38.55
C GLY A 430 -14.83 -3.21 -37.64
N LEU A 431 -16.02 -2.66 -37.88
CA LEU A 431 -16.59 -1.61 -37.02
C LEU A 431 -16.99 -2.15 -35.63
N ALA A 432 -17.55 -3.36 -35.61
CA ALA A 432 -17.93 -4.08 -34.39
C ALA A 432 -16.73 -4.32 -33.47
N VAL A 433 -15.61 -4.84 -34.01
CA VAL A 433 -14.40 -5.13 -33.23
C VAL A 433 -13.81 -3.84 -32.65
N ILE A 434 -13.73 -2.77 -33.45
CA ILE A 434 -13.24 -1.46 -32.98
C ILE A 434 -14.13 -0.97 -31.83
N ALA A 435 -15.45 -0.96 -32.02
CA ALA A 435 -16.37 -0.44 -31.01
C ALA A 435 -16.36 -1.27 -29.72
N THR A 436 -16.34 -2.60 -29.83
CA THR A 436 -16.24 -3.49 -28.65
C THR A 436 -14.92 -3.31 -27.90
N THR A 437 -13.80 -3.11 -28.60
CA THR A 437 -12.52 -2.73 -27.97
C THR A 437 -12.63 -1.40 -27.24
N PHE A 438 -13.19 -0.37 -27.90
CA PHE A 438 -13.37 0.94 -27.25
C PHE A 438 -14.34 0.89 -26.06
N THR A 439 -15.31 -0.04 -26.04
CA THR A 439 -16.13 -0.26 -24.83
C THR A 439 -15.31 -0.84 -23.68
N LEU A 440 -14.35 -1.72 -23.94
CA LEU A 440 -13.42 -2.23 -22.91
C LEU A 440 -12.49 -1.12 -22.41
N VAL A 441 -11.98 -0.28 -23.31
CA VAL A 441 -11.19 0.90 -22.94
C VAL A 441 -12.04 1.88 -22.11
N ALA A 442 -13.29 2.10 -22.50
CA ALA A 442 -14.25 2.93 -21.76
C ALA A 442 -14.59 2.39 -20.36
N VAL A 443 -14.32 1.11 -20.10
CA VAL A 443 -14.45 0.47 -18.78
C VAL A 443 -13.18 0.66 -17.96
N PHE A 444 -12.01 0.37 -18.53
CA PHE A 444 -10.75 0.39 -17.79
C PHE A 444 -10.17 1.80 -17.61
N LEU A 445 -10.30 2.67 -18.61
CA LEU A 445 -9.68 3.99 -18.57
C LEU A 445 -10.20 4.88 -17.43
N PRO A 446 -11.51 4.95 -17.13
CA PRO A 446 -12.01 5.71 -15.98
C PRO A 446 -11.44 5.26 -14.64
N THR A 447 -11.13 3.97 -14.49
CA THR A 447 -10.57 3.42 -13.24
C THR A 447 -9.20 4.00 -12.94
N ALA A 448 -8.45 4.39 -13.97
CA ALA A 448 -7.14 5.02 -13.81
C ALA A 448 -7.21 6.46 -13.26
N PHE A 449 -8.40 7.06 -13.23
CA PHE A 449 -8.68 8.40 -12.69
C PHE A 449 -9.45 8.36 -11.37
N MET A 450 -9.53 7.20 -10.72
CA MET A 450 -10.08 7.11 -9.37
C MET A 450 -9.24 7.95 -8.41
N SER A 451 -9.89 8.60 -7.46
CA SER A 451 -9.25 9.39 -6.40
C SER A 451 -8.82 8.49 -5.24
N GLY A 452 -8.06 9.05 -4.30
CA GLY A 452 -7.62 8.36 -3.09
C GLY A 452 -6.44 7.41 -3.31
N ILE A 453 -5.98 6.81 -2.21
CA ILE A 453 -4.98 5.73 -2.19
C ILE A 453 -5.36 4.57 -3.13
N PRO A 454 -6.64 4.12 -3.20
CA PRO A 454 -7.04 3.09 -4.17
C PRO A 454 -6.74 3.52 -5.60
N GLY A 455 -6.98 4.79 -5.94
CA GLY A 455 -6.75 5.36 -7.26
C GLY A 455 -5.32 5.22 -7.78
N LEU A 456 -4.32 5.38 -6.92
CA LEU A 456 -2.91 5.16 -7.27
C LEU A 456 -2.64 3.71 -7.73
N ILE A 457 -3.28 2.75 -7.07
CA ILE A 457 -3.21 1.33 -7.43
C ILE A 457 -3.97 1.07 -8.73
N PHE A 458 -5.20 1.57 -8.86
CA PHE A 458 -6.03 1.42 -10.06
C PHE A 458 -5.46 2.13 -11.30
N ARG A 459 -4.63 3.17 -11.13
CA ARG A 459 -3.94 3.85 -12.23
C ARG A 459 -3.05 2.90 -13.03
N GLN A 460 -2.21 2.12 -12.34
CA GLN A 460 -1.35 1.15 -13.03
C GLN A 460 -2.16 0.01 -13.65
N PHE A 461 -3.20 -0.46 -12.96
CA PHE A 461 -4.12 -1.47 -13.49
C PHE A 461 -4.83 -1.01 -14.78
N GLY A 462 -5.55 0.12 -14.70
CA GLY A 462 -6.44 0.60 -15.75
C GLY A 462 -5.71 1.01 -17.02
N ILE A 463 -4.55 1.68 -16.89
CA ILE A 463 -3.72 2.06 -18.03
C ILE A 463 -3.10 0.83 -18.68
N THR A 464 -2.54 -0.11 -17.89
CA THR A 464 -1.94 -1.34 -18.43
C THR A 464 -2.98 -2.17 -19.18
N ALA A 465 -4.17 -2.36 -18.60
CA ALA A 465 -5.26 -3.09 -19.24
C ALA A 465 -5.77 -2.38 -20.52
N ALA A 466 -5.99 -1.07 -20.48
CA ALA A 466 -6.46 -0.30 -21.63
C ALA A 466 -5.45 -0.34 -22.79
N VAL A 467 -4.15 -0.20 -22.50
CA VAL A 467 -3.09 -0.29 -23.50
C VAL A 467 -3.02 -1.68 -24.10
N ALA A 468 -3.04 -2.73 -23.27
CA ALA A 468 -3.01 -4.11 -23.76
C ALA A 468 -4.17 -4.40 -24.74
N VAL A 469 -5.38 -3.97 -24.38
CA VAL A 469 -6.57 -4.11 -25.23
C VAL A 469 -6.44 -3.30 -26.53
N LEU A 470 -5.91 -2.07 -26.48
CA LEU A 470 -5.67 -1.25 -27.67
C LEU A 470 -4.64 -1.88 -28.61
N VAL A 471 -3.53 -2.40 -28.08
CA VAL A 471 -2.54 -3.13 -28.88
C VAL A 471 -3.18 -4.36 -29.52
N SER A 472 -4.04 -5.07 -28.79
CA SER A 472 -4.80 -6.20 -29.35
C SER A 472 -5.70 -5.82 -30.52
N LEU A 473 -6.37 -4.68 -30.46
CA LEU A 473 -7.16 -4.18 -31.59
C LEU A 473 -6.26 -3.91 -32.80
N VAL A 474 -5.08 -3.32 -32.59
CA VAL A 474 -4.12 -3.06 -33.68
C VAL A 474 -3.67 -4.39 -34.29
N VAL A 475 -3.41 -5.43 -33.48
CA VAL A 475 -3.08 -6.79 -33.95
C VAL A 475 -4.25 -7.42 -34.72
N ALA A 476 -5.47 -7.34 -34.18
CA ALA A 476 -6.68 -7.90 -34.78
C ALA A 476 -7.03 -7.24 -36.11
N ARG A 477 -6.72 -5.94 -36.30
CA ARG A 477 -7.05 -5.20 -37.54
C ARG A 477 -5.93 -5.18 -38.57
N LEU A 478 -4.67 -5.11 -38.17
CA LEU A 478 -3.55 -5.03 -39.10
C LEU A 478 -2.96 -6.42 -39.40
N LEU A 479 -2.61 -7.17 -38.37
CA LEU A 479 -1.81 -8.38 -38.52
C LEU A 479 -2.68 -9.60 -38.84
N THR A 480 -3.77 -9.79 -38.11
CA THR A 480 -4.63 -10.99 -38.19
C THR A 480 -5.22 -11.22 -39.59
N PRO A 481 -5.83 -10.22 -40.26
CA PRO A 481 -6.41 -10.42 -41.59
C PRO A 481 -5.33 -10.62 -42.66
N MET A 482 -4.18 -9.98 -42.50
CA MET A 482 -3.03 -10.13 -43.39
C MET A 482 -2.48 -11.56 -43.31
N MET A 483 -2.18 -12.06 -42.11
CA MET A 483 -1.71 -13.43 -41.93
C MET A 483 -2.74 -14.45 -42.40
N ALA A 484 -4.04 -14.23 -42.15
CA ALA A 484 -5.11 -15.11 -42.64
C ALA A 484 -5.12 -15.21 -44.17
N ALA A 485 -4.99 -14.08 -44.87
CA ALA A 485 -5.00 -14.02 -46.34
C ALA A 485 -3.87 -14.84 -46.99
N TYR A 486 -2.70 -14.94 -46.34
CA TYR A 486 -1.54 -15.67 -46.85
C TYR A 486 -1.39 -17.10 -46.28
N PHE A 487 -1.92 -17.38 -45.09
CA PHE A 487 -1.68 -18.65 -44.38
C PHE A 487 -2.86 -19.64 -44.40
N MET A 488 -4.11 -19.15 -44.45
CA MET A 488 -5.30 -20.00 -44.45
C MET A 488 -5.57 -20.64 -45.81
N LYS A 489 -6.16 -21.84 -45.80
CA LYS A 489 -6.59 -22.57 -47.01
C LYS A 489 -8.09 -22.81 -46.97
N ALA A 490 -8.72 -22.77 -48.14
CA ALA A 490 -10.14 -23.08 -48.27
C ALA A 490 -10.40 -24.58 -48.06
N HIS A 491 -11.31 -24.89 -47.14
CA HIS A 491 -11.87 -26.22 -46.97
C HIS A 491 -13.41 -26.09 -47.05
N PRO A 492 -14.04 -26.50 -48.16
CA PRO A 492 -15.49 -26.48 -48.27
C PRO A 492 -16.08 -27.63 -47.45
N THR A 493 -16.74 -27.31 -46.35
CA THR A 493 -17.53 -28.24 -45.54
C THR A 493 -18.83 -27.57 -45.17
N GLU A 494 -19.97 -28.17 -45.54
CA GLU A 494 -21.27 -27.78 -45.01
C GLU A 494 -21.38 -28.24 -43.55
N GLU A 495 -21.34 -27.31 -42.59
CA GLU A 495 -21.66 -27.64 -41.20
C GLU A 495 -23.18 -27.83 -41.04
N LYS A 496 -23.58 -29.00 -40.53
CA LYS A 496 -24.95 -29.27 -40.08
C LYS A 496 -25.10 -28.90 -38.61
N ASP A 497 -26.23 -28.31 -38.24
CA ASP A 497 -26.52 -27.95 -36.85
C ASP A 497 -26.48 -29.16 -35.89
N GLY A 498 -25.57 -29.09 -34.92
CA GLY A 498 -25.46 -30.07 -33.84
C GLY A 498 -26.72 -30.15 -32.97
N ARG A 499 -26.86 -31.23 -32.19
CA ARG A 499 -28.00 -31.43 -31.26
C ARG A 499 -28.09 -30.30 -30.22
N ILE A 500 -26.95 -29.76 -29.77
CA ILE A 500 -26.85 -28.66 -28.80
C ILE A 500 -27.40 -27.36 -29.40
N MET A 501 -27.01 -27.01 -30.63
CA MET A 501 -27.50 -25.80 -31.31
C MET A 501 -29.02 -25.85 -31.52
N ARG A 502 -29.56 -27.01 -31.93
CA ARG A 502 -31.01 -27.20 -32.08
C ARG A 502 -31.77 -27.05 -30.75
N ALA A 503 -31.23 -27.58 -29.66
CA ALA A 503 -31.83 -27.42 -28.33
C ALA A 503 -31.78 -25.96 -27.85
N TYR A 504 -30.65 -25.28 -28.04
CA TYR A 504 -30.49 -23.86 -27.73
C TYR A 504 -31.50 -22.99 -28.52
N LEU A 505 -31.62 -23.19 -29.84
CA LEU A 505 -32.59 -22.45 -30.65
C LEU A 505 -34.04 -22.72 -30.23
N ALA A 506 -34.36 -23.93 -29.77
CA ALA A 506 -35.68 -24.23 -29.23
C ALA A 506 -35.96 -23.44 -27.93
N ILE A 507 -34.96 -23.32 -27.05
CA ILE A 507 -35.04 -22.53 -25.81
C ILE A 507 -35.21 -21.04 -26.13
N VAL A 508 -34.42 -20.49 -27.06
CA VAL A 508 -34.51 -19.08 -27.48
C VAL A 508 -35.89 -18.78 -28.06
N LYS A 509 -36.39 -19.62 -28.97
CA LYS A 509 -37.74 -19.47 -29.55
C LYS A 509 -38.83 -19.52 -28.47
N ALA A 510 -38.71 -20.43 -27.50
CA ALA A 510 -39.64 -20.52 -26.37
C ALA A 510 -39.59 -19.28 -25.47
N ALA A 511 -38.39 -18.78 -25.17
CA ALA A 511 -38.16 -17.59 -24.35
C ALA A 511 -38.72 -16.32 -25.00
N MET A 512 -38.56 -16.17 -26.32
CA MET A 512 -39.11 -15.07 -27.11
C MET A 512 -40.64 -15.13 -27.22
N ASN A 513 -41.22 -16.32 -27.41
CA ASN A 513 -42.68 -16.51 -27.46
C ASN A 513 -43.34 -16.23 -26.11
N ARG A 514 -42.65 -16.52 -25.00
CA ARG A 514 -43.12 -16.23 -23.63
C ARG A 514 -42.40 -15.05 -22.98
N ARG A 515 -42.26 -13.95 -23.74
CA ARG A 515 -41.48 -12.75 -23.33
C ARG A 515 -41.74 -12.23 -21.91
N LYS A 516 -42.99 -12.22 -21.44
CA LYS A 516 -43.34 -11.75 -20.08
C LYS A 516 -42.84 -12.67 -18.97
N THR A 517 -42.92 -13.99 -19.16
CA THR A 517 -42.44 -14.94 -18.15
C THR A 517 -40.93 -14.96 -18.10
N THR A 518 -40.24 -14.82 -19.24
CA THR A 518 -38.77 -14.75 -19.29
C THR A 518 -38.25 -13.55 -18.50
N VAL A 519 -38.85 -12.36 -18.70
CA VAL A 519 -38.48 -11.17 -17.93
C VAL A 519 -38.80 -11.33 -16.43
N ALA A 520 -39.95 -11.92 -16.08
CA ALA A 520 -40.31 -12.17 -14.68
C ALA A 520 -39.33 -13.13 -13.97
N VAL A 521 -38.99 -14.26 -14.61
CA VAL A 521 -37.98 -15.21 -14.10
C VAL A 521 -36.63 -14.52 -13.95
N THR A 522 -36.24 -13.74 -14.94
CA THR A 522 -34.99 -12.97 -14.91
C THR A 522 -34.98 -11.98 -13.74
N ALA A 523 -36.07 -11.25 -13.52
CA ALA A 523 -36.20 -10.31 -12.41
C ALA A 523 -36.10 -11.02 -11.05
N VAL A 524 -36.68 -12.22 -10.92
CA VAL A 524 -36.56 -13.05 -9.71
C VAL A 524 -35.12 -13.50 -9.51
N VAL A 525 -34.43 -13.95 -10.56
CA VAL A 525 -33.01 -14.35 -10.48
C VAL A 525 -32.13 -13.17 -10.07
N VAL A 526 -32.35 -11.98 -10.65
CA VAL A 526 -31.64 -10.76 -10.27
C VAL A 526 -31.95 -10.38 -8.82
N ALA A 527 -33.21 -10.41 -8.40
CA ALA A 527 -33.60 -10.10 -7.03
C ALA A 527 -32.99 -11.07 -6.00
N LEU A 528 -33.00 -12.39 -6.29
CA LEU A 528 -32.36 -13.40 -5.46
C LEU A 528 -30.84 -13.17 -5.39
N SER A 529 -30.24 -12.76 -6.51
CA SER A 529 -28.81 -12.47 -6.55
C SER A 529 -28.46 -11.21 -5.76
N LEU A 530 -29.25 -10.14 -5.88
CA LEU A 530 -29.08 -8.93 -5.08
C LEU A 530 -29.31 -9.19 -3.58
N ALA A 531 -30.17 -10.15 -3.23
CA ALA A 531 -30.35 -10.58 -1.84
C ALA A 531 -29.11 -11.25 -1.24
N THR A 532 -28.11 -11.64 -2.05
CA THR A 532 -26.83 -12.15 -1.55
C THR A 532 -25.85 -11.06 -1.13
N ILE A 533 -26.05 -9.81 -1.53
CA ILE A 533 -25.19 -8.66 -1.15
C ILE A 533 -24.95 -8.57 0.36
N PRO A 534 -25.97 -8.62 1.24
CA PRO A 534 -25.74 -8.51 2.68
C PRO A 534 -24.99 -9.71 3.30
N LEU A 535 -24.82 -10.82 2.58
CA LEU A 535 -24.05 -11.99 3.04
C LEU A 535 -22.58 -11.93 2.63
N LEU A 536 -22.17 -10.90 1.86
CA LEU A 536 -20.79 -10.76 1.39
C LEU A 536 -19.89 -10.29 2.52
N LYS A 537 -18.76 -10.98 2.65
CA LYS A 537 -17.63 -10.54 3.48
C LYS A 537 -17.00 -9.31 2.83
N SER A 538 -16.87 -8.16 3.47
CA SER A 538 -16.19 -6.97 2.91
C SER A 538 -14.88 -6.62 3.64
N GLY A 539 -13.93 -6.04 2.90
CA GLY A 539 -12.65 -5.53 3.41
C GLY A 539 -11.91 -4.74 2.34
N PHE A 540 -10.84 -4.01 2.69
CA PHE A 540 -10.05 -3.26 1.71
C PHE A 540 -9.11 -4.21 0.94
N LEU A 541 -8.30 -4.96 1.68
CA LEU A 541 -7.39 -5.99 1.17
C LEU A 541 -7.74 -7.35 1.80
N PRO A 542 -7.65 -8.46 1.06
CA PRO A 542 -7.75 -9.78 1.66
C PRO A 542 -6.53 -10.06 2.55
N ALA A 543 -6.71 -10.89 3.58
CA ALA A 543 -5.59 -11.35 4.40
C ALA A 543 -4.62 -12.14 3.51
N SER A 544 -3.36 -11.67 3.43
CA SER A 544 -2.29 -12.29 2.66
C SER A 544 -1.56 -13.35 3.46
N ASP A 545 -0.86 -14.22 2.75
CA ASP A 545 0.06 -15.19 3.32
C ASP A 545 1.49 -14.86 2.86
N ASP A 546 2.28 -14.27 3.77
CA ASP A 546 3.63 -13.78 3.50
C ASP A 546 4.71 -14.75 4.00
N ALA A 547 4.33 -15.98 4.38
CA ALA A 547 5.21 -16.98 5.00
C ALA A 547 5.96 -16.46 6.25
N ARG A 548 5.35 -15.52 6.97
CA ARG A 548 5.83 -15.04 8.28
C ARG A 548 4.68 -14.54 9.13
N ALA A 549 4.77 -14.76 10.43
CA ALA A 549 3.86 -14.18 11.40
C ALA A 549 4.61 -13.14 12.24
N GLN A 550 4.07 -11.93 12.33
CA GLN A 550 4.58 -10.88 13.20
C GLN A 550 3.79 -10.87 14.51
N ILE A 551 4.47 -10.81 15.64
CA ILE A 551 3.88 -10.77 16.97
C ILE A 551 4.40 -9.52 17.68
N THR A 552 3.49 -8.67 18.14
CA THR A 552 3.84 -7.50 18.97
C THR A 552 3.46 -7.80 20.41
N LEU A 553 4.43 -7.65 21.31
CA LEU A 553 4.27 -7.76 22.75
C LEU A 553 4.31 -6.36 23.35
N THR A 554 3.33 -6.03 24.19
CA THR A 554 3.29 -4.75 24.91
C THR A 554 3.14 -5.01 26.40
N MET A 555 4.12 -4.54 27.17
CA MET A 555 4.15 -4.61 28.64
C MET A 555 3.27 -3.53 29.27
N GLN A 556 3.20 -3.54 30.60
CA GLN A 556 2.64 -2.42 31.36
C GLN A 556 3.57 -1.19 31.25
N PRO A 557 3.03 0.03 31.26
CA PRO A 557 3.84 1.25 31.26
C PRO A 557 4.82 1.27 32.43
N GLY A 558 6.04 1.77 32.19
CA GLY A 558 7.12 1.80 33.18
C GLY A 558 7.91 0.48 33.31
N ALA A 559 7.60 -0.55 32.51
CA ALA A 559 8.42 -1.75 32.46
C ALA A 559 9.84 -1.44 31.93
N THR A 560 10.86 -2.06 32.55
CA THR A 560 12.25 -1.88 32.10
C THR A 560 12.56 -2.76 30.88
N ILE A 561 13.60 -2.40 30.13
CA ILE A 561 14.02 -3.18 28.95
C ILE A 561 14.35 -4.65 29.32
N GLU A 562 14.88 -4.89 30.52
CA GLU A 562 15.19 -6.22 31.03
C GLU A 562 13.93 -7.06 31.30
N GLN A 563 12.88 -6.43 31.82
CA GLN A 563 11.59 -7.09 32.05
C GLN A 563 10.91 -7.45 30.73
N THR A 564 10.93 -6.51 29.78
CA THR A 564 10.44 -6.76 28.41
C THR A 564 11.25 -7.89 27.79
N ASN A 565 12.58 -7.84 27.86
CA ASN A 565 13.47 -8.87 27.33
C ASN A 565 13.21 -10.27 27.90
N ALA A 566 13.08 -10.38 29.23
CA ALA A 566 12.82 -11.65 29.89
C ALA A 566 11.48 -12.27 29.44
N THR A 567 10.51 -11.44 29.10
CA THR A 567 9.19 -11.87 28.64
C THR A 567 9.19 -12.19 27.15
N THR A 568 9.86 -11.39 26.34
CA THR A 568 10.06 -11.63 24.90
C THR A 568 10.84 -12.91 24.65
N THR A 569 11.91 -13.18 25.42
CA THR A 569 12.68 -14.42 25.28
C THR A 569 11.81 -15.64 25.57
N LYS A 570 10.98 -15.60 26.63
CA LYS A 570 10.02 -16.67 26.92
C LYS A 570 8.99 -16.84 25.81
N ALA A 571 8.48 -15.74 25.24
CA ALA A 571 7.55 -15.78 24.13
C ALA A 571 8.19 -16.39 22.88
N ALA A 572 9.42 -15.97 22.55
CA ALA A 572 10.21 -16.50 21.43
C ALA A 572 10.48 -18.01 21.61
N ASP A 573 10.79 -18.46 22.82
CA ASP A 573 10.98 -19.89 23.13
C ASP A 573 9.69 -20.72 22.99
N ILE A 574 8.52 -20.12 23.25
CA ILE A 574 7.22 -20.79 23.05
C ILE A 574 6.93 -20.90 21.55
N VAL A 575 7.14 -19.80 20.80
CA VAL A 575 6.88 -19.74 19.36
C VAL A 575 7.84 -20.65 18.59
N GLY A 576 9.13 -20.67 18.94
CA GLY A 576 10.13 -21.52 18.31
C GLY A 576 9.97 -23.03 18.55
N LYS A 577 9.07 -23.45 19.46
CA LYS A 577 8.72 -24.87 19.66
C LYS A 577 7.55 -25.34 18.79
N LEU A 578 6.88 -24.42 18.09
CA LEU A 578 5.82 -24.78 17.16
C LEU A 578 6.44 -25.44 15.92
N THR A 579 5.79 -26.50 15.43
CA THR A 579 6.30 -27.29 14.29
C THR A 579 6.36 -26.50 12.98
N ASP A 580 5.55 -25.46 12.87
CA ASP A 580 5.38 -24.66 11.65
C ASP A 580 6.27 -23.40 11.64
N VAL A 581 7.26 -23.28 12.54
CA VAL A 581 8.16 -22.12 12.65
C VAL A 581 9.61 -22.56 12.41
N THR A 582 10.28 -21.92 11.45
CA THR A 582 11.66 -22.25 11.05
C THR A 582 12.69 -21.44 11.84
N HIS A 583 12.52 -20.12 11.88
CA HIS A 583 13.38 -19.17 12.58
C HIS A 583 12.55 -18.15 13.34
N VAL A 584 13.07 -17.68 14.47
CA VAL A 584 12.46 -16.64 15.28
C VAL A 584 13.45 -15.49 15.46
N PHE A 585 13.13 -14.37 14.84
CA PHE A 585 13.79 -13.11 15.11
C PHE A 585 12.98 -12.33 16.16
N SER A 586 13.64 -11.76 17.17
CA SER A 586 12.98 -10.92 18.15
C SER A 586 13.74 -9.62 18.35
N SER A 587 13.01 -8.51 18.35
CA SER A 587 13.49 -7.17 18.63
C SER A 587 12.76 -6.63 19.86
N VAL A 588 13.51 -6.34 20.92
CA VAL A 588 13.04 -5.76 22.17
C VAL A 588 13.33 -4.26 22.15
N GLY A 589 12.43 -3.43 22.69
CA GLY A 589 12.60 -1.98 22.70
C GLY A 589 12.15 -1.29 21.42
N SER A 590 11.51 -2.03 20.52
CA SER A 590 10.89 -1.54 19.29
C SER A 590 9.43 -1.93 19.27
N ALA A 591 8.56 -0.98 18.97
CA ALA A 591 7.18 -1.24 18.60
C ALA A 591 7.05 -1.09 17.07
N SER A 592 6.46 -2.09 16.44
CA SER A 592 5.98 -1.99 15.06
C SER A 592 4.47 -1.79 15.10
N SER A 593 3.99 -0.64 14.61
CA SER A 593 2.56 -0.32 14.49
C SER A 593 2.14 -0.24 13.02
N GLY A 594 0.95 -0.77 12.71
CA GLY A 594 0.41 -0.79 11.35
C GLY A 594 0.94 -1.92 10.46
N GLY A 595 0.13 -2.32 9.48
CA GLY A 595 0.48 -3.33 8.47
C GLY A 595 0.28 -2.80 7.05
N GLY A 596 1.08 -3.29 6.11
CA GLY A 596 1.08 -2.80 4.73
C GLY A 596 1.79 -1.44 4.59
N PRO A 597 1.31 -0.54 3.70
CA PRO A 597 1.98 0.72 3.38
C PRO A 597 2.19 1.69 4.56
N ASP A 598 1.45 1.55 5.66
CA ASP A 598 1.52 2.46 6.82
C ASP A 598 2.33 1.90 8.01
N SER A 599 3.09 0.82 7.81
CA SER A 599 3.87 0.25 8.92
C SER A 599 4.90 1.25 9.45
N SER A 600 4.78 1.66 10.70
CA SER A 600 5.75 2.53 11.36
C SER A 600 6.45 1.76 12.48
N THR A 601 7.75 1.98 12.61
CA THR A 601 8.53 1.43 13.73
C THR A 601 8.89 2.57 14.66
N THR A 602 8.48 2.48 15.92
CA THR A 602 8.81 3.44 16.98
C THR A 602 9.67 2.77 18.05
N SER A 603 10.56 3.54 18.67
CA SER A 603 11.32 3.06 19.82
C SER A 603 10.40 3.06 21.04
N SER A 604 10.30 1.92 21.73
CA SER A 604 9.44 1.76 22.90
C SER A 604 9.99 0.65 23.78
N VAL A 605 10.60 1.03 24.91
CA VAL A 605 11.22 0.11 25.89
C VAL A 605 10.24 -0.95 26.43
N GLY A 606 8.97 -0.58 26.56
CA GLY A 606 7.89 -1.47 27.02
C GLY A 606 7.31 -2.37 25.92
N SER A 607 7.86 -2.36 24.71
CA SER A 607 7.34 -3.12 23.57
C SER A 607 8.42 -4.01 22.94
N ALA A 608 7.98 -5.09 22.30
CA ALA A 608 8.85 -5.95 21.51
C ALA A 608 8.10 -6.50 20.29
N THR A 609 8.83 -6.74 19.21
CA THR A 609 8.34 -7.38 17.99
C THR A 609 9.07 -8.71 17.80
N ILE A 610 8.32 -9.79 17.60
CA ILE A 610 8.83 -11.11 17.22
C ILE A 610 8.36 -11.40 15.79
N VAL A 611 9.28 -11.81 14.93
CA VAL A 611 8.98 -12.28 13.57
C VAL A 611 9.27 -13.77 13.53
N ALA A 612 8.20 -14.56 13.40
CA ALA A 612 8.28 -16.00 13.20
C ALA A 612 8.28 -16.28 11.69
N VAL A 613 9.38 -16.82 11.17
CA VAL A 613 9.52 -17.24 9.78
C VAL A 613 8.84 -18.60 9.63
N LEU A 614 7.92 -18.71 8.68
CA LEU A 614 7.18 -19.94 8.38
C LEU A 614 7.81 -20.64 7.16
N PRO A 615 7.62 -21.95 7.00
CA PRO A 615 7.94 -22.64 5.76
C PRO A 615 7.22 -22.01 4.56
N PRO A 616 7.83 -22.07 3.35
CA PRO A 616 7.20 -21.62 2.12
C PRO A 616 5.80 -22.21 1.93
N ILE A 617 4.91 -21.48 1.26
CA ILE A 617 3.49 -21.85 1.10
C ILE A 617 3.33 -23.25 0.50
N GLY A 618 4.20 -23.65 -0.44
CA GLY A 618 4.14 -24.97 -1.09
C GLY A 618 4.60 -26.16 -0.23
N GLU A 619 5.27 -25.91 0.90
CA GLU A 619 5.79 -26.96 1.79
C GLU A 619 4.89 -27.24 3.00
N ARG A 620 3.78 -26.49 3.14
CA ARG A 620 2.84 -26.63 4.26
C ARG A 620 1.40 -26.79 3.79
N ASP A 621 0.64 -27.59 4.56
CA ASP A 621 -0.78 -27.85 4.31
C ASP A 621 -1.72 -26.85 5.03
N ARG A 622 -1.17 -26.02 5.91
CA ARG A 622 -1.92 -25.10 6.79
C ARG A 622 -1.79 -23.65 6.34
N LYS A 623 -2.87 -22.88 6.49
CA LYS A 623 -2.88 -21.43 6.20
C LYS A 623 -2.16 -20.64 7.28
N GLN A 624 -1.54 -19.52 6.92
CA GLN A 624 -0.88 -18.65 7.89
C GLN A 624 -1.82 -18.20 9.02
N SER A 625 -3.08 -17.87 8.70
CA SER A 625 -4.07 -17.48 9.72
C SER A 625 -4.36 -18.56 10.77
N GLU A 626 -4.25 -19.84 10.41
CA GLU A 626 -4.40 -20.94 11.36
C GLU A 626 -3.18 -21.06 12.27
N ILE A 627 -1.99 -20.87 11.72
CA ILE A 627 -0.73 -20.86 12.48
C ILE A 627 -0.69 -19.66 13.43
N GLU A 628 -1.14 -18.48 12.98
CA GLU A 628 -1.29 -17.30 13.82
C GLU A 628 -2.26 -17.52 14.98
N ASN A 629 -3.35 -18.29 14.76
CA ASN A 629 -4.27 -18.65 15.82
C ASN A 629 -3.63 -19.58 16.86
N ASP A 630 -2.81 -20.54 16.43
CA ASP A 630 -2.05 -21.41 17.33
C ASP A 630 -1.01 -20.61 18.14
N ILE A 631 -0.31 -19.68 17.50
CA ILE A 631 0.62 -18.75 18.15
C ILE A 631 -0.13 -17.94 19.23
N ARG A 632 -1.30 -17.40 18.91
CA ARG A 632 -2.12 -16.64 19.86
C ARG A 632 -2.53 -17.50 21.05
N GLN A 633 -2.95 -18.75 20.81
CA GLN A 633 -3.32 -19.67 21.87
C GLN A 633 -2.10 -20.05 22.73
N ALA A 634 -0.95 -20.31 22.13
CA ALA A 634 0.28 -20.65 22.83
C ALA A 634 0.79 -19.49 23.72
N LEU A 635 0.67 -18.25 23.24
CA LEU A 635 1.10 -17.04 23.94
C LEU A 635 0.10 -16.55 25.02
N SER A 636 -1.12 -17.07 25.05
CA SER A 636 -2.13 -16.72 26.06
C SER A 636 -1.72 -17.04 27.51
N VAL A 637 -0.67 -17.87 27.68
CA VAL A 637 -0.10 -18.25 28.98
C VAL A 637 0.71 -17.11 29.62
N LEU A 638 1.13 -16.10 28.86
CA LEU A 638 1.97 -15.01 29.36
C LEU A 638 1.16 -14.04 30.25
N PRO A 639 1.47 -13.94 31.55
CA PRO A 639 0.73 -13.06 32.45
C PRO A 639 1.16 -11.59 32.27
N GLY A 640 0.19 -10.67 32.26
CA GLY A 640 0.47 -9.23 32.31
C GLY A 640 0.97 -8.59 31.01
N VAL A 641 0.89 -9.32 29.88
CA VAL A 641 1.34 -8.87 28.55
C VAL A 641 0.15 -8.78 27.61
N ARG A 642 0.11 -7.72 26.79
CA ARG A 642 -0.77 -7.69 25.61
C ARG A 642 -0.01 -8.29 24.44
N VAL A 643 -0.60 -9.33 23.84
CA VAL A 643 -0.05 -10.02 22.67
C VAL A 643 -0.95 -9.71 21.49
N ALA A 644 -0.40 -9.11 20.45
CA ALA A 644 -1.05 -8.96 19.15
C ALA A 644 -0.34 -9.87 18.15
N VAL A 645 -1.10 -10.67 17.40
CA VAL A 645 -0.55 -11.62 16.41
C VAL A 645 -1.07 -11.26 15.02
N GLY A 646 -0.16 -11.19 14.06
CA GLY A 646 -0.37 -10.73 12.69
C GLY A 646 0.20 -9.33 12.47
N GLY A 647 0.46 -8.97 11.21
CA GLY A 647 1.05 -7.66 10.83
C GLY A 647 0.16 -6.44 11.08
N GLY A 648 -1.01 -6.59 11.72
CA GLY A 648 -1.84 -5.47 12.15
C GLY A 648 -2.36 -4.57 11.01
N GLY A 649 -2.49 -5.09 9.79
CA GLY A 649 -3.10 -4.40 8.63
C GLY A 649 -3.47 -5.44 7.57
N ASN A 650 -4.48 -5.14 6.73
CA ASN A 650 -5.08 -6.01 5.70
C ASN A 650 -6.24 -6.91 6.19
N GLY A 651 -7.33 -6.30 6.66
CA GLY A 651 -8.60 -6.98 6.89
C GLY A 651 -8.65 -7.85 8.14
N THR A 652 -7.65 -7.73 9.04
CA THR A 652 -7.49 -8.57 10.24
C THR A 652 -7.91 -7.88 11.54
N LYS A 653 -8.03 -6.55 11.56
CA LYS A 653 -8.48 -5.76 12.72
C LYS A 653 -9.44 -4.64 12.32
N LEU A 654 -10.33 -4.26 13.22
CA LEU A 654 -11.17 -3.06 13.15
C LEU A 654 -10.57 -1.99 14.05
N GLU A 655 -10.33 -0.80 13.51
CA GLU A 655 -9.89 0.37 14.29
C GLU A 655 -11.05 1.35 14.44
N ILE A 656 -11.31 1.77 15.67
CA ILE A 656 -12.31 2.78 16.01
C ILE A 656 -11.59 3.88 16.78
N THR A 657 -11.50 5.07 16.18
CA THR A 657 -10.81 6.22 16.79
C THR A 657 -11.82 7.20 17.34
N LEU A 658 -11.73 7.48 18.65
CA LEU A 658 -12.47 8.56 19.30
C LEU A 658 -11.53 9.74 19.49
N ALA A 659 -11.99 10.97 19.23
CA ALA A 659 -11.22 12.18 19.46
C ALA A 659 -12.01 13.19 20.33
N SER A 660 -11.31 13.93 21.18
CA SER A 660 -11.87 15.00 22.00
C SER A 660 -10.80 15.99 22.45
N ASP A 661 -11.23 17.22 22.76
CA ASP A 661 -10.40 18.20 23.47
C ASP A 661 -10.35 17.93 24.99
N ASP A 662 -11.33 17.21 25.53
CA ASP A 662 -11.43 16.90 26.97
C ASP A 662 -11.00 15.45 27.22
N ALA A 663 -9.82 15.31 27.84
CA ALA A 663 -9.19 14.02 28.13
C ALA A 663 -10.04 13.14 29.06
N ASP A 664 -10.68 13.71 30.08
CA ASP A 664 -11.43 12.93 31.07
C ASP A 664 -12.69 12.32 30.44
N THR A 665 -13.36 13.09 29.57
CA THR A 665 -14.54 12.59 28.84
C THR A 665 -14.16 11.54 27.79
N LEU A 666 -13.00 11.68 27.15
CA LEU A 666 -12.47 10.74 26.18
C LEU A 666 -12.08 9.41 26.84
N ASP A 667 -11.42 9.45 27.99
CA ASP A 667 -11.03 8.25 28.75
C ASP A 667 -12.27 7.51 29.26
N GLY A 668 -13.28 8.24 29.76
CA GLY A 668 -14.55 7.65 30.16
C GLY A 668 -15.30 6.99 28.99
N ALA A 669 -15.38 7.67 27.84
CA ALA A 669 -16.06 7.16 26.65
C ALA A 669 -15.33 5.95 26.03
N SER A 670 -14.00 6.02 25.94
CA SER A 670 -13.16 4.95 25.37
C SER A 670 -13.16 3.70 26.25
N THR A 671 -13.11 3.84 27.58
CA THR A 671 -13.20 2.72 28.52
C THR A 671 -14.56 2.04 28.43
N ALA A 672 -15.64 2.81 28.42
CA ALA A 672 -17.00 2.27 28.27
C ALA A 672 -17.18 1.55 26.92
N LEU A 673 -16.58 2.06 25.85
CA LEU A 673 -16.59 1.42 24.54
C LEU A 673 -15.74 0.15 24.53
N GLU A 674 -14.54 0.16 25.13
CA GLU A 674 -13.67 -1.02 25.24
C GLU A 674 -14.37 -2.18 25.97
N GLU A 675 -15.02 -1.89 27.10
CA GLU A 675 -15.80 -2.89 27.86
C GLU A 675 -16.93 -3.49 27.02
N GLN A 676 -17.66 -2.65 26.27
CA GLN A 676 -18.75 -3.11 25.40
C GLN A 676 -18.23 -3.90 24.19
N LEU A 677 -17.12 -3.49 23.59
CA LEU A 677 -16.49 -4.22 22.48
C LEU A 677 -16.07 -5.63 22.91
N ARG A 678 -15.55 -5.81 24.13
CA ARG A 678 -15.21 -7.14 24.68
C ARG A 678 -16.41 -8.07 24.84
N THR A 679 -17.64 -7.56 24.82
CA THR A 679 -18.86 -8.40 24.87
C THR A 679 -19.21 -9.04 23.54
N LEU A 680 -18.60 -8.58 22.43
CA LEU A 680 -18.82 -9.15 21.11
C LEU A 680 -18.29 -10.59 21.06
N GLN A 681 -19.08 -11.49 20.48
CA GLN A 681 -18.70 -12.90 20.39
C GLN A 681 -17.79 -13.14 19.17
N GLY A 682 -16.77 -13.97 19.35
CA GLY A 682 -15.90 -14.44 18.27
C GLY A 682 -14.89 -13.42 17.73
N ILE A 683 -14.65 -12.32 18.44
CA ILE A 683 -13.53 -11.41 18.16
C ILE A 683 -12.28 -11.86 18.93
N GLY A 684 -11.11 -11.42 18.48
CA GLY A 684 -9.83 -11.62 19.17
C GLY A 684 -9.61 -10.59 20.28
N ALA A 685 -8.36 -10.22 20.52
CA ALA A 685 -8.04 -9.23 21.54
C ALA A 685 -8.60 -7.83 21.16
N VAL A 686 -9.16 -7.14 22.15
CA VAL A 686 -9.49 -5.71 22.07
C VAL A 686 -8.37 -4.95 22.76
N THR A 687 -7.68 -4.09 22.03
CA THR A 687 -6.59 -3.25 22.54
C THR A 687 -6.94 -1.77 22.40
N SER A 688 -6.50 -0.98 23.37
CA SER A 688 -6.70 0.47 23.42
C SER A 688 -5.36 1.19 23.48
N THR A 689 -5.23 2.28 22.71
CA THR A 689 -4.12 3.25 22.81
C THR A 689 -4.34 4.31 23.89
N ALA A 690 -5.42 4.20 24.69
CA ALA A 690 -5.71 5.16 25.76
C ALA A 690 -4.46 5.47 26.60
N ALA A 691 -4.28 6.74 26.94
CA ALA A 691 -3.12 7.26 27.65
C ALA A 691 -2.96 6.55 29.00
N ARG A 692 -2.09 5.54 29.06
CA ARG A 692 -1.89 4.77 30.29
C ARG A 692 -0.98 5.55 31.22
N GLN A 693 -1.32 5.57 32.50
CA GLN A 693 -0.49 6.23 33.50
C GLN A 693 0.78 5.41 33.75
N ALA A 694 1.94 5.98 33.41
CA ALA A 694 3.24 5.54 33.88
C ALA A 694 3.56 6.21 35.24
N PRO A 695 4.26 5.51 36.14
CA PRO A 695 4.80 6.12 37.34
C PRO A 695 5.78 7.25 36.97
N GLU A 696 5.61 8.41 37.58
CA GLU A 696 6.55 9.54 37.44
C GLU A 696 7.01 10.04 38.82
N ILE A 697 8.15 10.71 38.87
CA ILE A 697 8.63 11.39 40.08
C ILE A 697 8.33 12.88 39.93
N GLN A 698 7.37 13.38 40.70
CA GLN A 698 6.99 14.79 40.71
C GLN A 698 7.83 15.54 41.75
N ILE A 699 8.51 16.59 41.31
CA ILE A 699 9.27 17.52 42.18
C ILE A 699 8.53 18.85 42.14
N THR A 700 7.85 19.20 43.23
CA THR A 700 7.11 20.45 43.37
C THR A 700 7.88 21.42 44.27
N PRO A 701 8.48 22.50 43.72
CA PRO A 701 9.22 23.47 44.51
C PRO A 701 8.32 24.20 45.52
N ASP A 702 8.80 24.36 46.75
CA ASP A 702 8.26 25.34 47.69
C ASP A 702 8.84 26.70 47.32
N PHE A 703 8.10 27.48 46.54
CA PHE A 703 8.55 28.77 46.03
C PHE A 703 8.99 29.74 47.14
N ALA A 704 8.38 29.67 48.32
CA ALA A 704 8.75 30.56 49.43
C ALA A 704 10.12 30.19 50.02
N ARG A 705 10.37 28.90 50.25
CA ARG A 705 11.65 28.41 50.78
C ARG A 705 12.77 28.50 49.75
N ALA A 706 12.49 28.14 48.50
CA ALA A 706 13.47 28.22 47.41
C ALA A 706 13.92 29.67 47.19
N ALA A 707 12.97 30.63 47.15
CA ALA A 707 13.30 32.05 46.98
C ALA A 707 14.12 32.62 48.16
N ALA A 708 13.82 32.21 49.40
CA ALA A 708 14.59 32.63 50.58
C ALA A 708 16.06 32.21 50.53
N LEU A 709 16.37 31.14 49.79
CA LEU A 709 17.72 30.59 49.62
C LEU A 709 18.32 30.93 48.24
N GLY A 710 17.63 31.75 47.45
CA GLY A 710 18.06 32.19 46.13
C GLY A 710 18.09 31.07 45.08
N VAL A 711 17.31 30.01 45.27
CA VAL A 711 17.20 28.87 44.34
C VAL A 711 15.99 29.06 43.43
N THR A 712 16.20 28.89 42.12
CA THR A 712 15.13 28.97 41.11
C THR A 712 14.65 27.58 40.71
N SER A 713 13.43 27.48 40.16
CA SER A 713 12.94 26.22 39.60
C SER A 713 13.84 25.68 38.48
N SER A 714 14.45 26.59 37.70
CA SER A 714 15.43 26.22 36.66
C SER A 714 16.67 25.54 37.28
N ALA A 715 17.19 26.09 38.38
CA ALA A 715 18.35 25.52 39.06
C ALA A 715 18.03 24.14 39.67
N ILE A 716 16.82 23.95 40.18
CA ILE A 716 16.33 22.64 40.66
C ILE A 716 16.27 21.65 39.51
N ALA A 717 15.61 22.02 38.40
CA ALA A 717 15.44 21.14 37.24
C ALA A 717 16.78 20.76 36.61
N GLU A 718 17.71 21.70 36.47
CA GLU A 718 19.06 21.46 35.97
C GLU A 718 19.85 20.52 36.90
N ALA A 719 19.78 20.73 38.22
CA ALA A 719 20.45 19.87 39.18
C ALA A 719 19.95 18.43 39.14
N VAL A 720 18.63 18.24 39.06
CA VAL A 720 18.01 16.90 38.95
C VAL A 720 18.40 16.26 37.62
N ARG A 721 18.26 16.98 36.50
CA ARG A 721 18.56 16.46 35.15
C ARG A 721 20.02 16.00 35.03
N VAL A 722 20.97 16.86 35.38
CA VAL A 722 22.40 16.53 35.32
C VAL A 722 22.72 15.37 36.26
N ALA A 723 22.10 15.30 37.45
CA ALA A 723 22.33 14.19 38.36
C ALA A 723 21.75 12.85 37.86
N THR A 724 20.65 12.84 37.10
CA THR A 724 19.98 11.60 36.67
C THR A 724 20.38 11.14 35.28
N ASN A 725 20.12 11.96 34.25
CA ASN A 725 20.29 11.64 32.84
C ASN A 725 21.53 12.32 32.21
N GLY A 726 22.13 13.29 32.91
CA GLY A 726 23.18 14.14 32.37
C GLY A 726 22.65 15.37 31.64
N GLU A 727 23.55 16.17 31.07
CA GLU A 727 23.16 17.37 30.33
C GLU A 727 22.50 17.04 28.99
N TYR A 728 21.74 17.97 28.41
CA TYR A 728 21.18 17.79 27.06
C TYR A 728 22.25 17.39 26.04
N SER A 729 21.89 16.49 25.12
CA SER A 729 22.80 15.94 24.10
C SER A 729 23.61 16.99 23.32
N ALA A 730 23.02 18.17 23.08
CA ALA A 730 23.67 19.29 22.38
C ALA A 730 24.77 19.99 23.22
N ASP A 731 24.67 19.89 24.55
CA ASP A 731 25.51 20.59 25.51
C ASP A 731 26.55 19.70 26.19
N LEU A 732 26.51 18.39 25.98
CA LEU A 732 27.48 17.45 26.53
C LEU A 732 28.91 17.71 26.00
N PRO A 733 29.94 17.67 26.87
CA PRO A 733 31.32 17.61 26.43
C PRO A 733 31.55 16.33 25.60
N LYS A 734 32.49 16.40 24.65
CA LYS A 734 32.77 15.28 23.74
C LYS A 734 34.24 14.92 23.74
N LEU A 735 34.52 13.63 23.72
CA LEU A 735 35.85 13.09 23.45
C LEU A 735 36.06 13.02 21.94
N ASN A 736 37.03 13.79 21.44
CA ASN A 736 37.36 13.83 20.01
C ASN A 736 38.30 12.67 19.65
N LEU A 737 37.76 11.62 19.04
CA LEU A 737 38.56 10.54 18.43
C LEU A 737 38.73 10.81 16.92
N PRO A 738 39.75 10.21 16.26
CA PRO A 738 40.03 10.50 14.85
C PRO A 738 38.86 10.27 13.87
N GLN A 739 37.94 9.36 14.20
CA GLN A 739 36.81 8.98 13.33
C GLN A 739 35.45 9.31 13.93
N ARG A 740 35.35 9.66 15.22
CA ARG A 740 34.07 9.91 15.90
C ARG A 740 34.22 10.78 17.14
N GLN A 741 33.13 11.42 17.53
CA GLN A 741 33.01 12.07 18.83
C GLN A 741 32.21 11.17 19.76
N VAL A 742 32.70 10.97 20.99
CA VAL A 742 32.00 10.20 22.03
C VAL A 742 31.50 11.17 23.09
N PRO A 743 30.20 11.20 23.42
CA PRO A 743 29.68 12.08 24.45
C PRO A 743 30.22 11.66 25.84
N ILE A 744 30.47 12.66 26.68
CA ILE A 744 30.87 12.49 28.07
C ILE A 744 29.67 12.87 28.93
N VAL A 745 29.01 11.87 29.52
CA VAL A 745 27.80 12.03 30.32
C VAL A 745 28.19 12.14 31.79
N VAL A 746 27.92 13.30 32.38
CA VAL A 746 28.11 13.56 33.81
C VAL A 746 26.81 13.28 34.53
N ARG A 747 26.82 12.36 35.50
CA ARG A 747 25.62 11.96 36.27
C ARG A 747 26.01 11.39 37.63
N PHE A 748 25.05 11.14 38.50
CA PHE A 748 25.31 10.44 39.75
C PHE A 748 25.49 8.95 39.52
N SER A 749 26.28 8.32 40.40
CA SER A 749 26.47 6.87 40.35
C SER A 749 25.12 6.13 40.42
N PRO A 750 24.95 5.01 39.68
CA PRO A 750 23.68 4.28 39.63
C PRO A 750 23.12 3.91 41.00
N GLU A 751 23.97 3.58 41.96
CA GLU A 751 23.57 3.18 43.32
C GLU A 751 22.91 4.35 44.09
N THR A 752 23.36 5.58 43.82
CA THR A 752 22.92 6.81 44.48
C THR A 752 21.73 7.49 43.79
N ARG A 753 21.06 6.82 42.84
CA ARG A 753 19.85 7.33 42.17
C ARG A 753 18.67 6.36 42.19
N THR A 754 18.75 5.29 42.99
CA THR A 754 17.70 4.25 43.02
C THR A 754 16.57 4.54 44.01
N LYS A 755 16.82 5.37 45.04
CA LYS A 755 15.83 5.66 46.08
C LYS A 755 15.37 7.11 46.00
N LEU A 756 14.11 7.32 46.36
CA LEU A 756 13.54 8.67 46.46
C LEU A 756 14.30 9.56 47.47
N ASP A 757 14.83 8.97 48.54
CA ASP A 757 15.61 9.70 49.53
C ASP A 757 16.96 10.16 48.99
N ASP A 758 17.53 9.45 48.02
CA ASP A 758 18.77 9.90 47.35
C ASP A 758 18.50 11.16 46.53
N ILE A 759 17.34 11.24 45.86
CA ILE A 759 16.88 12.44 45.14
C ILE A 759 16.65 13.60 46.12
N LYS A 760 16.07 13.36 47.30
CA LYS A 760 15.87 14.41 48.32
C LYS A 760 17.19 14.98 48.86
N ASN A 761 18.24 14.17 48.91
CA ASN A 761 19.56 14.57 49.40
C ASN A 761 20.42 15.25 48.31
N MET A 762 19.91 15.40 47.09
CA MET A 762 20.61 16.11 46.01
C MET A 762 20.85 17.57 46.40
N ARG A 763 22.07 18.06 46.14
CA ARG A 763 22.48 19.42 46.45
C ARG A 763 22.24 20.36 45.26
N VAL A 764 21.54 21.45 45.50
CA VAL A 764 21.30 22.53 44.54
C VAL A 764 22.07 23.78 44.96
N SER A 765 22.71 24.46 44.01
CA SER A 765 23.47 25.69 44.29
C SER A 765 22.52 26.84 44.65
N GLY A 766 22.66 27.41 45.85
CA GLY A 766 21.95 28.61 46.30
C GLY A 766 22.90 29.81 46.45
N THR A 767 22.35 30.98 46.79
CA THR A 767 23.13 32.23 46.91
C THR A 767 24.13 32.22 48.08
N ASN A 768 23.79 31.54 49.17
CA ASN A 768 24.61 31.44 50.38
C ASN A 768 25.26 30.06 50.57
N GLY A 769 25.29 29.23 49.51
CA GLY A 769 25.83 27.86 49.55
C GLY A 769 24.84 26.82 49.02
N ASN A 770 25.25 25.55 49.07
CA ASN A 770 24.48 24.44 48.50
C ASN A 770 23.40 23.95 49.47
N VAL A 771 22.19 23.76 48.96
CA VAL A 771 20.98 23.41 49.72
C VAL A 771 20.47 22.04 49.31
N ASP A 772 19.95 21.26 50.26
CA ASP A 772 19.32 19.96 49.98
C ASP A 772 17.98 20.13 49.28
N LEU A 773 17.74 19.38 48.20
CA LEU A 773 16.53 19.46 47.39
C LEU A 773 15.26 19.21 48.22
N GLY A 774 15.28 18.24 49.13
CA GLY A 774 14.16 17.92 50.02
C GLY A 774 13.80 19.02 51.03
N SER A 775 14.66 20.03 51.22
CA SER A 775 14.35 21.18 52.08
C SER A 775 13.56 22.28 51.36
N ILE A 776 13.63 22.31 50.03
CA ILE A 776 13.09 23.36 49.14
C ILE A 776 12.05 22.83 48.14
N ALA A 777 11.83 21.51 48.06
CA ALA A 777 10.83 20.91 47.20
C ALA A 777 10.20 19.68 47.87
N ASP A 778 8.91 19.46 47.61
CA ASP A 778 8.23 18.20 47.91
C ASP A 778 8.44 17.22 46.75
N ILE A 779 8.82 15.98 47.08
CA ILE A 779 9.18 14.96 46.09
C ILE A 779 8.32 13.72 46.35
N ARG A 780 7.48 13.39 45.38
CA ARG A 780 6.50 12.30 45.48
C ARG A 780 6.41 11.51 44.18
N ILE A 781 5.94 10.28 44.28
CA ILE A 781 5.62 9.45 43.12
C ILE A 781 4.20 9.81 42.66
N GLY A 782 4.05 10.22 41.41
CA GLY A 782 2.80 10.52 40.73
C GLY A 782 2.56 9.61 39.53
N GLY A 783 1.58 9.94 38.70
CA GLY A 783 1.30 9.26 37.44
C GLY A 783 1.17 10.25 36.29
N SER A 784 1.79 9.94 35.15
CA SER A 784 1.72 10.69 33.89
C SER A 784 1.26 9.80 32.76
N PRO A 785 0.55 10.31 31.74
CA PRO A 785 0.42 9.63 30.45
C PRO A 785 1.77 9.15 29.91
N SER A 786 1.91 7.86 29.61
CA SER A 786 3.12 7.30 28.98
C SER A 786 3.23 7.65 27.49
N GLU A 787 2.09 7.90 26.86
CA GLU A 787 1.93 8.21 25.45
C GLU A 787 0.67 9.06 25.30
N ILE A 788 0.71 10.06 24.42
CA ILE A 788 -0.45 10.89 24.07
C ILE A 788 -0.52 10.91 22.55
N ASP A 789 -1.59 10.33 22.01
CA ASP A 789 -1.92 10.44 20.60
C ASP A 789 -2.86 11.62 20.38
N ARG A 790 -2.66 12.31 19.25
CA ARG A 790 -3.47 13.44 18.81
C ARG A 790 -3.76 13.32 17.32
N ILE A 791 -4.97 13.73 16.93
CA ILE A 791 -5.39 13.88 15.54
C ILE A 791 -6.06 15.23 15.35
N ASP A 792 -5.62 15.98 14.34
CA ASP A 792 -6.17 17.30 13.98
C ASP A 792 -6.29 18.27 15.18
N ARG A 793 -5.30 18.20 16.09
CA ARG A 793 -5.16 18.97 17.35
C ARG A 793 -6.03 18.52 18.53
N MET A 794 -6.83 17.46 18.37
CA MET A 794 -7.57 16.85 19.47
C MET A 794 -6.80 15.62 19.99
N ARG A 795 -6.92 15.30 21.28
CA ARG A 795 -6.42 14.00 21.77
C ARG A 795 -7.30 12.90 21.20
N ASN A 796 -6.73 11.76 20.83
CA ASN A 796 -7.48 10.61 20.36
C ASN A 796 -7.10 9.32 21.06
N VAL A 797 -8.05 8.39 21.06
CA VAL A 797 -7.88 7.02 21.52
C VAL A 797 -8.37 6.10 20.43
N THR A 798 -7.49 5.22 19.95
CA THR A 798 -7.81 4.20 18.96
C THR A 798 -8.02 2.87 19.67
N LEU A 799 -9.22 2.31 19.51
CA LEU A 799 -9.58 0.97 19.92
C LEU A 799 -9.40 0.04 18.73
N SER A 800 -8.47 -0.90 18.83
CA SER A 800 -8.26 -1.95 17.83
C SER A 800 -8.90 -3.25 18.28
N VAL A 801 -9.75 -3.83 17.44
CA VAL A 801 -10.44 -5.10 17.67
C VAL A 801 -9.92 -6.10 16.65
N GLU A 802 -9.25 -7.15 17.11
CA GLU A 802 -8.86 -8.25 16.22
C GLU A 802 -10.11 -9.00 15.73
N LEU A 803 -10.22 -9.19 14.41
CA LEU A 803 -11.41 -9.79 13.80
C LEU A 803 -11.43 -11.32 13.93
N ASN A 804 -10.28 -11.98 14.14
CA ASN A 804 -10.16 -13.44 14.28
C ASN A 804 -10.90 -14.23 13.16
N GLY A 805 -10.75 -13.76 11.91
CA GLY A 805 -11.43 -14.35 10.74
C GLY A 805 -12.90 -13.92 10.54
N ARG A 806 -13.45 -13.08 11.43
CA ARG A 806 -14.71 -12.36 11.18
C ARG A 806 -14.53 -11.24 10.15
N ILE A 807 -15.65 -10.76 9.66
CA ILE A 807 -15.71 -9.76 8.59
C ILE A 807 -15.67 -8.37 9.22
N LEU A 808 -14.79 -7.50 8.71
CA LEU A 808 -14.66 -6.11 9.16
C LEU A 808 -16.01 -5.38 9.17
N GLY A 809 -16.77 -5.48 8.08
CA GLY A 809 -18.07 -4.81 7.95
C GLY A 809 -19.14 -5.26 8.96
N ASP A 810 -19.15 -6.54 9.33
CA ASP A 810 -20.13 -7.07 10.30
C ASP A 810 -19.77 -6.65 11.73
N VAL A 811 -18.49 -6.79 12.10
CA VAL A 811 -18.00 -6.36 13.41
C VAL A 811 -18.14 -4.85 13.57
N ASN A 812 -17.91 -4.07 12.52
CA ASN A 812 -18.16 -2.63 12.53
C ASN A 812 -19.64 -2.28 12.73
N ARG A 813 -20.57 -3.00 12.07
CA ARG A 813 -22.01 -2.77 12.26
C ARG A 813 -22.46 -3.14 13.68
N GLU A 814 -21.93 -4.23 14.24
CA GLU A 814 -22.16 -4.61 15.63
C GLU A 814 -21.58 -3.58 16.61
N ALA A 815 -20.37 -3.08 16.36
CA ALA A 815 -19.74 -2.03 17.15
C ALA A 815 -20.55 -0.73 17.10
N GLN A 816 -20.98 -0.28 15.91
CA GLN A 816 -21.83 0.91 15.74
C GLN A 816 -23.21 0.77 16.39
N ALA A 817 -23.69 -0.46 16.61
CA ALA A 817 -24.93 -0.73 17.32
C ALA A 817 -24.77 -0.62 18.86
N LEU A 818 -23.55 -0.52 19.38
CA LEU A 818 -23.30 -0.42 20.82
C LEU A 818 -23.81 0.93 21.39
N PRO A 819 -24.42 0.94 22.58
CA PRO A 819 -24.89 2.16 23.22
C PRO A 819 -23.80 3.24 23.40
N ALA A 820 -22.55 2.83 23.66
CA ALA A 820 -21.42 3.74 23.81
C ALA A 820 -21.15 4.58 22.54
N LEU A 821 -21.32 4.00 21.34
CA LEU A 821 -21.16 4.73 20.08
C LEU A 821 -22.42 5.47 19.65
N GLN A 822 -23.61 4.98 20.02
CA GLN A 822 -24.87 5.68 19.71
C GLN A 822 -25.10 6.93 20.56
N ARG A 823 -24.52 6.96 21.77
CA ARG A 823 -24.69 8.05 22.74
C ARG A 823 -23.33 8.53 23.23
N LEU A 824 -22.52 9.04 22.30
CA LEU A 824 -21.26 9.69 22.66
C LEU A 824 -21.52 10.93 23.53
N PRO A 825 -20.72 11.15 24.59
CA PRO A 825 -20.76 12.39 25.36
C PRO A 825 -20.56 13.63 24.49
N PRO A 826 -21.12 14.79 24.86
CA PRO A 826 -20.87 16.03 24.14
C PRO A 826 -19.37 16.34 24.14
N GLY A 827 -18.80 16.60 22.96
CA GLY A 827 -17.37 16.89 22.78
C GLY A 827 -16.51 15.68 22.37
N VAL A 828 -17.05 14.45 22.38
CA VAL A 828 -16.38 13.28 21.81
C VAL A 828 -16.90 13.03 20.40
N ILE A 829 -16.01 12.96 19.43
CA ILE A 829 -16.34 12.66 18.04
C ILE A 829 -15.72 11.32 17.62
N LEU A 830 -16.42 10.62 16.74
CA LEU A 830 -15.88 9.45 16.05
C LEU A 830 -15.10 9.94 14.82
N VAL A 831 -13.83 9.56 14.71
CA VAL A 831 -13.00 9.85 13.54
C VAL A 831 -12.89 8.56 12.73
N GLU A 832 -13.36 8.60 11.49
CA GLU A 832 -13.17 7.50 10.55
C GLU A 832 -11.74 7.55 10.03
N GLN A 833 -10.91 6.58 10.43
CA GLN A 833 -9.51 6.46 10.00
C GLN A 833 -9.19 5.01 9.64
N GLY A 834 -8.08 4.80 8.94
CA GLY A 834 -7.51 3.49 8.69
C GLY A 834 -8.20 2.75 7.54
N GLU A 835 -8.30 1.43 7.66
CA GLU A 835 -8.83 0.58 6.59
C GLU A 835 -10.31 0.87 6.27
N LEU A 836 -11.09 1.25 7.28
CA LEU A 836 -12.52 1.52 7.11
C LEU A 836 -12.76 2.74 6.21
N GLN A 837 -12.02 3.83 6.45
CA GLN A 837 -12.05 5.03 5.60
C GLN A 837 -11.64 4.68 4.17
N ARG A 838 -10.51 3.99 3.98
CA ARG A 838 -10.02 3.58 2.65
C ARG A 838 -10.98 2.67 1.91
N SER A 839 -11.65 1.76 2.62
CA SER A 839 -12.67 0.90 2.04
C SER A 839 -13.88 1.72 1.59
N SER A 840 -14.33 2.70 2.39
CA SER A 840 -15.42 3.62 2.02
C SER A 840 -15.06 4.46 0.79
N GLU A 841 -13.88 5.08 0.79
CA GLU A 841 -13.34 5.84 -0.35
C GLU A 841 -13.20 4.99 -1.61
N LEU A 842 -12.73 3.75 -1.48
CA LEU A 842 -12.65 2.79 -2.58
C LEU A 842 -14.04 2.52 -3.16
N PHE A 843 -15.05 2.25 -2.34
CA PHE A 843 -16.40 1.93 -2.83
C PHE A 843 -17.10 3.16 -3.43
N GLN A 844 -16.93 4.35 -2.85
CA GLN A 844 -17.46 5.59 -3.41
C GLN A 844 -16.81 5.91 -4.76
N SER A 845 -15.47 5.84 -4.83
CA SER A 845 -14.71 6.08 -6.06
C SER A 845 -15.01 5.03 -7.12
N PHE A 846 -15.17 3.76 -6.72
CA PHE A 846 -15.59 2.68 -7.62
C PHE A 846 -16.99 2.93 -8.17
N GLY A 847 -17.95 3.32 -7.33
CA GLY A 847 -19.31 3.65 -7.76
C GLY A 847 -19.32 4.78 -8.81
N LEU A 848 -18.52 5.83 -8.57
CA LEU A 848 -18.32 6.92 -9.53
C LEU A 848 -17.65 6.44 -10.83
N ALA A 849 -16.57 5.67 -10.74
CA ALA A 849 -15.86 5.12 -11.89
C ALA A 849 -16.75 4.20 -12.72
N MET A 850 -17.61 3.40 -12.08
CA MET A 850 -18.60 2.55 -12.72
C MET A 850 -19.66 3.40 -13.44
N ALA A 851 -20.17 4.47 -12.81
CA ALA A 851 -21.13 5.37 -13.45
C ALA A 851 -20.54 6.05 -14.70
N ILE A 852 -19.30 6.54 -14.60
CA ILE A 852 -18.56 7.11 -15.74
C ILE A 852 -18.32 6.04 -16.81
N GLY A 853 -17.89 4.84 -16.43
CA GLY A 853 -17.67 3.73 -17.34
C GLY A 853 -18.94 3.32 -18.09
N VAL A 854 -20.08 3.20 -17.40
CA VAL A 854 -21.39 2.96 -18.01
C VAL A 854 -21.77 4.08 -18.97
N PHE A 855 -21.53 5.34 -18.60
CA PHE A 855 -21.76 6.49 -19.47
C PHE A 855 -20.87 6.46 -20.73
N CYS A 856 -19.58 6.16 -20.57
CA CYS A 856 -18.65 6.04 -21.69
C CYS A 856 -19.01 4.86 -22.61
N ILE A 857 -19.39 3.71 -22.05
CA ILE A 857 -19.96 2.60 -22.82
C ILE A 857 -21.18 3.08 -23.59
N TYR A 858 -22.15 3.70 -22.92
CA TYR A 858 -23.36 4.21 -23.56
C TYR A 858 -23.03 5.14 -24.73
N ALA A 859 -22.09 6.07 -24.56
CA ALA A 859 -21.66 6.98 -25.62
C ALA A 859 -21.04 6.24 -26.82
N VAL A 860 -20.16 5.26 -26.58
CA VAL A 860 -19.59 4.41 -27.64
C VAL A 860 -20.68 3.63 -28.37
N LEU A 861 -21.67 3.08 -27.65
CA LEU A 861 -22.78 2.34 -28.22
C LEU A 861 -23.73 3.22 -29.04
N VAL A 862 -24.02 4.44 -28.57
CA VAL A 862 -24.83 5.41 -29.34
C VAL A 862 -24.15 5.74 -30.65
N LEU A 863 -22.82 5.96 -30.63
CA LEU A 863 -22.04 6.20 -31.85
C LEU A 863 -22.01 4.98 -32.78
N LEU A 864 -21.97 3.76 -32.21
CA LEU A 864 -22.00 2.53 -32.99
C LEU A 864 -23.36 2.33 -33.69
N PHE A 865 -24.46 2.36 -32.94
CA PHE A 865 -25.79 2.02 -33.47
C PHE A 865 -26.50 3.17 -34.16
N HIS A 866 -26.06 4.41 -33.91
CA HIS A 866 -26.77 5.63 -34.31
C HIS A 866 -28.22 5.67 -33.77
N ASP A 867 -28.44 5.09 -32.59
CA ASP A 867 -29.73 5.02 -31.89
C ASP A 867 -29.46 5.21 -30.37
N PHE A 868 -30.35 5.94 -29.68
CA PHE A 868 -30.24 6.23 -28.24
C PHE A 868 -30.92 5.17 -27.35
N LEU A 869 -31.90 4.43 -27.88
CA LEU A 869 -32.67 3.45 -27.11
C LEU A 869 -32.05 2.05 -27.17
N GLN A 870 -31.49 1.66 -28.31
CA GLN A 870 -30.87 0.34 -28.47
C GLN A 870 -29.69 0.08 -27.50
N PRO A 871 -28.79 1.05 -27.23
CA PRO A 871 -27.75 0.91 -26.20
C PRO A 871 -28.26 0.54 -24.80
N LEU A 872 -29.47 0.99 -24.42
CA LEU A 872 -30.07 0.64 -23.13
C LEU A 872 -30.36 -0.87 -23.02
N THR A 873 -30.71 -1.52 -24.14
CA THR A 873 -30.90 -2.98 -24.20
C THR A 873 -29.61 -3.72 -23.84
N LEU A 874 -28.47 -3.19 -24.26
CA LEU A 874 -27.15 -3.76 -24.01
C LEU A 874 -26.71 -3.55 -22.57
N LEU A 875 -26.97 -2.37 -22.00
CA LEU A 875 -26.67 -2.09 -20.60
C LEU A 875 -27.49 -2.93 -19.63
N MET A 876 -28.66 -3.44 -20.04
CA MET A 876 -29.42 -4.41 -19.23
C MET A 876 -28.71 -5.75 -19.03
N ALA A 877 -27.63 -6.03 -19.77
CA ALA A 877 -26.75 -7.17 -19.50
C ALA A 877 -25.94 -6.99 -18.19
N LEU A 878 -25.68 -5.75 -17.77
CA LEU A 878 -24.83 -5.47 -16.61
C LEU A 878 -25.45 -5.95 -15.29
N PRO A 879 -26.71 -5.61 -14.94
CA PRO A 879 -27.33 -6.11 -13.71
C PRO A 879 -27.46 -7.64 -13.69
N LEU A 880 -27.62 -8.27 -14.86
CA LEU A 880 -27.70 -9.73 -15.01
C LEU A 880 -26.38 -10.41 -14.64
N SER A 881 -25.26 -9.78 -14.97
CA SER A 881 -23.93 -10.30 -14.67
C SER A 881 -23.53 -10.16 -13.21
N LEU A 882 -23.99 -9.09 -12.53
CA LEU A 882 -23.69 -8.84 -11.12
C LEU A 882 -24.09 -10.03 -10.25
N GLY A 883 -25.24 -10.64 -10.53
CA GLY A 883 -25.69 -11.80 -9.77
C GLY A 883 -24.81 -13.03 -9.92
N GLY A 884 -24.27 -13.27 -11.12
CA GLY A 884 -23.30 -14.33 -11.36
C GLY A 884 -21.92 -14.07 -10.75
N ALA A 885 -21.56 -12.81 -10.57
CA ALA A 885 -20.30 -12.40 -9.95
C ALA A 885 -20.31 -12.56 -8.42
N LEU A 886 -21.42 -12.21 -7.76
CA LEU A 886 -21.50 -12.16 -6.31
C LEU A 886 -21.79 -13.53 -5.67
N VAL A 887 -22.61 -14.38 -6.30
CA VAL A 887 -22.99 -15.69 -5.73
C VAL A 887 -21.78 -16.59 -5.47
N PRO A 888 -20.80 -16.73 -6.40
CA PRO A 888 -19.62 -17.54 -6.16
C PRO A 888 -18.77 -17.07 -4.98
N LEU A 889 -18.62 -15.75 -4.79
CA LEU A 889 -17.89 -15.20 -3.64
C LEU A 889 -18.48 -15.65 -2.30
N VAL A 890 -19.82 -15.70 -2.20
CA VAL A 890 -20.52 -16.17 -1.00
C VAL A 890 -20.30 -17.66 -0.80
N VAL A 891 -20.32 -18.46 -1.88
CA VAL A 891 -20.12 -19.92 -1.82
C VAL A 891 -18.68 -20.27 -1.44
N THR A 892 -17.69 -19.54 -1.95
CA THR A 892 -16.26 -19.75 -1.64
C THR A 892 -15.83 -19.09 -0.33
N GLY A 893 -16.67 -18.23 0.25
CA GLY A 893 -16.38 -17.54 1.51
C GLY A 893 -15.28 -16.47 1.39
N THR A 894 -14.95 -16.04 0.18
CA THR A 894 -13.93 -15.03 -0.12
C THR A 894 -14.48 -13.60 0.06
N SER A 895 -13.63 -12.65 0.46
CA SER A 895 -14.03 -11.26 0.66
C SER A 895 -14.24 -10.49 -0.63
N PHE A 896 -15.30 -9.67 -0.66
CA PHE A 896 -15.49 -8.53 -1.53
C PHE A 896 -14.47 -7.43 -1.16
N SER A 897 -13.28 -7.54 -1.75
CA SER A 897 -12.13 -6.65 -1.56
C SER A 897 -11.82 -5.83 -2.82
N MET A 898 -10.75 -5.03 -2.77
CA MET A 898 -10.24 -4.31 -3.95
C MET A 898 -10.08 -5.21 -5.18
N SER A 899 -9.59 -6.45 -5.02
CA SER A 899 -9.39 -7.37 -6.15
C SER A 899 -10.71 -7.89 -6.72
N ALA A 900 -11.73 -8.11 -5.89
CA ALA A 900 -13.07 -8.45 -6.36
C ALA A 900 -13.70 -7.29 -7.16
N VAL A 901 -13.47 -6.04 -6.74
CA VAL A 901 -13.91 -4.83 -7.46
C VAL A 901 -13.24 -4.73 -8.84
N ILE A 902 -11.94 -5.05 -8.93
CA ILE A 902 -11.22 -5.16 -10.22
C ILE A 902 -11.91 -6.18 -11.13
N GLY A 903 -12.26 -7.36 -10.59
CA GLY A 903 -12.98 -8.39 -11.34
C GLY A 903 -14.35 -7.94 -11.85
N LEU A 904 -15.09 -7.20 -11.01
CA LEU A 904 -16.42 -6.67 -11.37
C LEU A 904 -16.34 -5.61 -12.48
N LEU A 905 -15.32 -4.73 -12.44
CA LEU A 905 -15.05 -3.77 -13.51
C LEU A 905 -14.78 -4.48 -14.83
N MET A 906 -13.92 -5.49 -14.83
CA MET A 906 -13.63 -6.26 -16.04
C MET A 906 -14.87 -6.96 -16.59
N LEU A 907 -15.69 -7.55 -15.70
CA LEU A 907 -16.94 -8.19 -16.06
C LEU A 907 -17.87 -7.22 -16.82
N MET A 908 -17.97 -5.97 -16.37
CA MET A 908 -18.79 -4.95 -17.04
C MET A 908 -18.44 -4.81 -18.54
N GLY A 909 -17.15 -4.74 -18.85
CA GLY A 909 -16.68 -4.62 -20.23
C GLY A 909 -16.92 -5.88 -21.06
N VAL A 910 -16.56 -7.05 -20.51
CA VAL A 910 -16.71 -8.36 -21.20
C VAL A 910 -18.17 -8.67 -21.50
N VAL A 911 -19.07 -8.41 -20.55
CA VAL A 911 -20.50 -8.69 -20.70
C VAL A 911 -21.14 -7.79 -21.73
N THR A 912 -20.74 -6.52 -21.76
CA THR A 912 -21.21 -5.58 -22.78
C THR A 912 -20.75 -6.06 -24.17
N LYS A 913 -19.48 -6.46 -24.31
CA LYS A 913 -18.93 -7.00 -25.56
C LYS A 913 -19.75 -8.16 -26.13
N ASN A 914 -20.04 -9.16 -25.32
CA ASN A 914 -20.84 -10.32 -25.75
C ASN A 914 -22.24 -9.91 -26.26
N SER A 915 -22.85 -8.91 -25.59
CA SER A 915 -24.17 -8.40 -25.97
C SER A 915 -24.14 -7.58 -27.26
N ILE A 916 -23.08 -6.78 -27.48
CA ILE A 916 -22.89 -5.94 -28.68
C ILE A 916 -22.88 -6.82 -29.94
N LEU A 917 -22.06 -7.88 -29.95
CA LEU A 917 -21.89 -8.76 -31.12
C LEU A 917 -23.19 -9.42 -31.59
N LEU A 918 -24.08 -9.74 -30.64
CA LEU A 918 -25.39 -10.34 -30.91
C LEU A 918 -26.38 -9.31 -31.47
N ILE A 919 -26.53 -8.17 -30.79
CA ILE A 919 -27.52 -7.15 -31.16
C ILE A 919 -27.14 -6.42 -32.46
N GLU A 920 -25.85 -6.16 -32.69
CA GLU A 920 -25.40 -5.55 -33.94
C GLU A 920 -25.76 -6.39 -35.16
N TYR A 921 -25.58 -7.72 -35.06
CA TYR A 921 -25.97 -8.62 -36.14
C TYR A 921 -27.49 -8.62 -36.37
N ALA A 922 -28.28 -8.61 -35.29
CA ALA A 922 -29.73 -8.53 -35.39
C ALA A 922 -30.20 -7.22 -36.04
N ILE A 923 -29.59 -6.08 -35.69
CA ILE A 923 -29.88 -4.77 -36.28
C ILE A 923 -29.49 -4.75 -37.76
N MET A 924 -28.31 -5.27 -38.11
CA MET A 924 -27.84 -5.37 -39.49
C MET A 924 -28.81 -6.20 -40.35
N SER A 925 -29.23 -7.37 -39.85
CA SER A 925 -30.14 -8.28 -40.55
C SER A 925 -31.54 -7.66 -40.74
N ARG A 926 -32.01 -6.87 -39.77
CA ARG A 926 -33.25 -6.08 -39.93
C ARG A 926 -33.11 -4.97 -40.98
N ARG A 927 -31.97 -4.29 -41.06
CA ARG A 927 -31.71 -3.30 -42.12
C ARG A 927 -31.70 -3.94 -43.52
N GLN A 928 -31.39 -5.24 -43.60
CA GLN A 928 -31.46 -6.04 -44.83
C GLN A 928 -32.87 -6.61 -45.13
N GLY A 929 -33.88 -6.29 -44.33
CA GLY A 929 -35.29 -6.63 -44.59
C GLY A 929 -35.85 -7.85 -43.85
N MET A 930 -35.07 -8.50 -42.95
CA MET A 930 -35.59 -9.62 -42.15
C MET A 930 -36.60 -9.18 -41.08
N SER A 931 -37.57 -10.05 -40.78
CA SER A 931 -38.50 -9.86 -39.67
C SER A 931 -37.74 -9.81 -38.34
N ARG A 932 -38.23 -9.06 -37.34
CA ARG A 932 -37.56 -8.91 -36.04
C ARG A 932 -37.29 -10.25 -35.35
N PHE A 933 -38.26 -11.15 -35.39
CA PHE A 933 -38.15 -12.46 -34.76
C PHE A 933 -37.09 -13.32 -35.46
N ASP A 934 -37.13 -13.38 -36.79
CA ASP A 934 -36.20 -14.18 -37.57
C ASP A 934 -34.78 -13.62 -37.50
N ALA A 935 -34.62 -12.29 -37.52
CA ALA A 935 -33.33 -11.62 -37.38
C ALA A 935 -32.64 -11.91 -36.03
N LEU A 936 -33.42 -11.96 -34.92
CA LEU A 936 -32.88 -12.30 -33.60
C LEU A 936 -32.51 -13.77 -33.50
N VAL A 937 -33.34 -14.68 -34.04
CA VAL A 937 -33.04 -16.11 -34.05
C VAL A 937 -31.80 -16.42 -34.90
N ASP A 938 -31.67 -15.77 -36.07
CA ASP A 938 -30.51 -15.89 -36.95
C ASP A 938 -29.24 -15.29 -36.30
N ALA A 939 -29.37 -14.16 -35.59
CA ALA A 939 -28.28 -13.60 -34.79
C ALA A 939 -27.82 -14.57 -33.69
N CYS A 940 -28.76 -15.15 -32.93
CA CYS A 940 -28.45 -16.14 -31.91
C CYS A 940 -27.77 -17.38 -32.51
N HIS A 941 -28.21 -17.88 -33.67
CA HIS A 941 -27.59 -19.02 -34.34
C HIS A 941 -26.14 -18.74 -34.74
N LYS A 942 -25.89 -17.60 -35.38
CA LYS A 942 -24.56 -17.23 -35.90
C LYS A 942 -23.58 -16.75 -34.83
N ARG A 943 -24.08 -16.21 -33.71
CA ARG A 943 -23.24 -15.62 -32.65
C ARG A 943 -23.07 -16.50 -31.41
N ALA A 944 -23.93 -17.51 -31.19
CA ALA A 944 -23.81 -18.37 -30.01
C ALA A 944 -22.46 -19.13 -29.95
N ARG A 945 -21.97 -19.68 -31.06
CA ARG A 945 -20.69 -20.41 -31.06
C ARG A 945 -19.50 -19.49 -30.74
N PRO A 946 -19.31 -18.34 -31.42
CA PRO A 946 -18.24 -17.41 -31.05
C PRO A 946 -18.34 -16.92 -29.60
N ILE A 947 -19.53 -16.53 -29.12
CA ILE A 947 -19.71 -16.00 -27.75
C ILE A 947 -19.42 -17.06 -26.68
N ILE A 948 -19.83 -18.31 -26.90
CA ILE A 948 -19.55 -19.42 -25.97
C ILE A 948 -18.05 -19.76 -25.99
N MET A 949 -17.43 -19.75 -27.16
CA MET A 949 -15.99 -20.02 -27.31
C MET A 949 -15.16 -19.04 -26.46
N THR A 950 -15.45 -17.75 -26.56
CA THR A 950 -14.69 -16.69 -25.88
C THR A 950 -14.92 -16.72 -24.38
N THR A 951 -16.17 -16.99 -23.96
CA THR A 951 -16.53 -17.20 -22.55
C THR A 951 -15.80 -18.37 -21.92
N ILE A 952 -15.75 -19.52 -22.61
CA ILE A 952 -15.03 -20.70 -22.14
C ILE A 952 -13.53 -20.43 -22.12
N ALA A 953 -12.98 -19.79 -23.15
CA ALA A 953 -11.55 -19.46 -23.21
C ALA A 953 -11.14 -18.55 -22.03
N MET A 954 -11.95 -17.54 -21.73
CA MET A 954 -11.71 -16.64 -20.60
C MET A 954 -11.85 -17.37 -19.26
N ALA A 955 -12.92 -18.17 -19.09
CA ALA A 955 -13.14 -18.90 -17.85
C ALA A 955 -12.04 -19.93 -17.57
N PHE A 956 -11.61 -20.69 -18.59
CA PHE A 956 -10.52 -21.65 -18.45
C PHE A 956 -9.16 -20.97 -18.31
N GLY A 957 -8.94 -19.83 -18.99
CA GLY A 957 -7.71 -19.06 -18.82
C GLY A 957 -7.52 -18.53 -17.39
N MET A 958 -8.63 -18.27 -16.68
CA MET A 958 -8.62 -17.81 -15.29
C MET A 958 -8.84 -18.93 -14.26
N LEU A 959 -9.13 -20.15 -14.70
CA LEU A 959 -9.43 -21.28 -13.82
C LEU A 959 -8.25 -21.66 -12.90
N PRO A 960 -6.98 -21.68 -13.36
CA PRO A 960 -5.85 -21.95 -12.46
C PRO A 960 -5.77 -20.98 -11.27
N VAL A 961 -6.15 -19.71 -11.52
CA VAL A 961 -6.17 -18.64 -10.51
C VAL A 961 -7.26 -18.86 -9.48
N ALA A 962 -8.47 -19.20 -9.95
CA ALA A 962 -9.61 -19.41 -9.07
C ALA A 962 -9.43 -20.66 -8.17
N LEU A 963 -8.72 -21.66 -8.66
CA LEU A 963 -8.40 -22.90 -7.94
C LEU A 963 -7.09 -22.82 -7.13
N SER A 964 -6.42 -21.66 -7.12
CA SER A 964 -5.14 -21.45 -6.42
C SER A 964 -4.09 -22.53 -6.74
N LEU A 965 -4.00 -22.97 -8.01
CA LEU A 965 -3.08 -24.05 -8.44
C LEU A 965 -1.64 -23.56 -8.67
N THR A 966 -1.46 -22.24 -8.78
CA THR A 966 -0.18 -21.57 -9.02
C THR A 966 0.51 -21.18 -7.72
N GLY A 967 1.84 -21.30 -7.67
CA GLY A 967 2.67 -20.92 -6.51
C GLY A 967 2.58 -19.44 -6.09
N GLY A 968 3.05 -19.16 -4.87
CA GLY A 968 2.94 -17.86 -4.21
C GLY A 968 1.57 -17.64 -3.54
N ASP A 969 1.34 -16.42 -3.05
CA ASP A 969 0.08 -16.07 -2.39
C ASP A 969 -1.05 -15.89 -3.42
N SER A 970 -2.12 -16.66 -3.25
CA SER A 970 -3.32 -16.57 -4.12
C SER A 970 -4.38 -15.62 -3.57
N SER A 971 -4.22 -15.11 -2.34
CA SER A 971 -5.24 -14.37 -1.59
C SER A 971 -5.70 -13.10 -2.32
N PHE A 972 -4.79 -12.38 -2.98
CA PHE A 972 -5.14 -11.20 -3.77
C PHE A 972 -5.79 -11.55 -5.12
N ARG A 973 -5.39 -12.64 -5.77
CA ARG A 973 -5.74 -12.98 -7.17
C ARG A 973 -7.00 -13.83 -7.30
N GLN A 974 -7.24 -14.71 -6.33
CA GLN A 974 -8.34 -15.67 -6.33
C GLN A 974 -9.75 -15.02 -6.30
N PRO A 975 -10.06 -14.04 -5.42
CA PRO A 975 -11.39 -13.43 -5.37
C PRO A 975 -11.79 -12.77 -6.70
N MET A 976 -10.82 -12.15 -7.35
CA MET A 976 -10.98 -11.53 -8.66
C MET A 976 -11.35 -12.56 -9.74
N ALA A 977 -10.60 -13.66 -9.83
CA ALA A 977 -10.86 -14.71 -10.82
C ALA A 977 -12.22 -15.39 -10.61
N ILE A 978 -12.62 -15.63 -9.36
CA ILE A 978 -13.93 -16.21 -9.03
C ILE A 978 -15.07 -15.31 -9.51
N VAL A 979 -14.97 -13.98 -9.28
CA VAL A 979 -15.95 -12.99 -9.73
C VAL A 979 -16.09 -12.99 -11.25
N VAL A 980 -14.97 -12.99 -11.96
CA VAL A 980 -14.96 -12.95 -13.43
C VAL A 980 -15.53 -14.25 -14.00
N ILE A 981 -15.05 -15.42 -13.55
CA ILE A 981 -15.53 -16.72 -14.05
C ILE A 981 -17.05 -16.86 -13.81
N GLY A 982 -17.50 -16.58 -12.59
CA GLY A 982 -18.91 -16.64 -12.23
C GLY A 982 -19.76 -15.67 -13.04
N GLY A 983 -19.30 -14.43 -13.13
CA GLY A 983 -19.98 -13.38 -13.86
C GLY A 983 -20.09 -13.67 -15.35
N VAL A 984 -19.00 -14.06 -16.03
CA VAL A 984 -19.01 -14.31 -17.48
C VAL A 984 -19.81 -15.57 -17.80
N MET A 985 -19.75 -16.63 -16.98
CA MET A 985 -20.56 -17.83 -17.17
C MET A 985 -22.07 -17.54 -17.07
N MET A 986 -22.49 -16.88 -15.98
CA MET A 986 -23.90 -16.53 -15.77
C MET A 986 -24.39 -15.52 -16.80
N SER A 987 -23.56 -14.49 -17.07
CA SER A 987 -23.92 -13.44 -18.03
C SER A 987 -24.02 -13.96 -19.45
N THR A 988 -23.20 -14.93 -19.85
CA THR A 988 -23.29 -15.52 -21.19
C THR A 988 -24.57 -16.34 -21.34
N LEU A 989 -24.92 -17.12 -20.33
CA LEU A 989 -26.19 -17.85 -20.30
C LEU A 989 -27.39 -16.90 -20.38
N LEU A 990 -27.40 -15.86 -19.56
CA LEU A 990 -28.49 -14.90 -19.52
C LEU A 990 -28.52 -14.00 -20.76
N SER A 991 -27.38 -13.53 -21.28
CA SER A 991 -27.35 -12.64 -22.44
C SER A 991 -27.84 -13.33 -23.71
N LEU A 992 -27.43 -14.58 -23.98
CA LEU A 992 -27.86 -15.34 -25.14
C LEU A 992 -29.38 -15.65 -25.18
N ILE A 993 -30.07 -15.55 -24.03
CA ILE A 993 -31.50 -15.89 -23.90
C ILE A 993 -32.35 -14.64 -23.63
N VAL A 994 -31.93 -13.79 -22.70
CA VAL A 994 -32.70 -12.67 -22.16
C VAL A 994 -32.55 -11.41 -23.01
N ILE A 995 -31.35 -11.09 -23.50
CA ILE A 995 -31.11 -9.86 -24.28
C ILE A 995 -31.96 -9.80 -25.57
N PRO A 996 -32.14 -10.89 -26.34
CA PRO A 996 -33.08 -10.91 -27.47
C PRO A 996 -34.52 -10.56 -27.05
N VAL A 997 -34.95 -11.01 -25.86
CA VAL A 997 -36.30 -10.72 -25.34
C VAL A 997 -36.42 -9.26 -24.94
N ILE A 998 -35.43 -8.71 -24.21
CA ILE A 998 -35.40 -7.29 -23.82
C ILE A 998 -35.40 -6.39 -25.07
N PHE A 999 -34.66 -6.77 -26.11
CA PHE A 999 -34.64 -6.05 -27.38
C PHE A 999 -36.05 -5.88 -27.96
N THR A 1000 -36.91 -6.91 -27.89
CA THR A 1000 -38.29 -6.78 -28.39
C THR A 1000 -39.12 -5.74 -27.64
N PHE A 1001 -38.92 -5.59 -26.32
CA PHE A 1001 -39.62 -4.58 -25.52
C PHE A 1001 -39.11 -3.17 -25.79
N VAL A 1002 -37.80 -2.99 -25.90
CA VAL A 1002 -37.18 -1.69 -26.20
C VAL A 1002 -37.50 -1.24 -27.62
N ASP A 1003 -37.54 -2.18 -28.57
CA ASP A 1003 -37.93 -1.90 -29.95
C ASP A 1003 -39.43 -1.56 -30.06
N ASP A 1004 -40.32 -2.25 -29.33
CA ASP A 1004 -41.74 -1.88 -29.23
C ASP A 1004 -41.90 -0.44 -28.67
N LEU A 1005 -41.07 -0.06 -27.69
CA LEU A 1005 -41.03 1.29 -27.12
C LEU A 1005 -40.51 2.34 -28.13
N ASN A 1006 -39.46 2.02 -28.89
CA ASN A 1006 -38.91 2.90 -29.93
C ASN A 1006 -39.93 3.16 -31.05
N GLU A 1007 -40.67 2.13 -31.48
CA GLU A 1007 -41.75 2.29 -32.46
C GLU A 1007 -42.91 3.13 -31.90
N ALA A 1008 -43.28 2.96 -30.63
CA ALA A 1008 -44.31 3.77 -29.98
C ALA A 1008 -43.90 5.26 -29.90
N ILE A 1009 -42.66 5.55 -29.54
CA ILE A 1009 -42.11 6.91 -29.48
C ILE A 1009 -42.04 7.53 -30.87
N LYS A 1010 -41.57 6.80 -31.89
CA LYS A 1010 -41.55 7.27 -33.29
C LYS A 1010 -42.95 7.56 -33.84
N ARG A 1011 -43.98 6.83 -33.38
CA ARG A 1011 -45.38 7.11 -33.72
C ARG A 1011 -45.91 8.37 -33.02
N LEU A 1012 -45.45 8.66 -31.80
CA LEU A 1012 -45.82 9.88 -31.05
C LEU A 1012 -45.13 11.15 -31.56
N VAL A 1013 -43.87 11.03 -32.01
CA VAL A 1013 -43.03 12.16 -32.43
C VAL A 1013 -43.20 12.51 -33.93
N ARG A 1014 -43.82 11.64 -34.73
CA ARG A 1014 -44.24 12.01 -36.09
C ARG A 1014 -45.40 13.01 -36.01
N PRO A 1015 -45.27 14.23 -36.57
CA PRO A 1015 -46.41 15.12 -36.66
C PRO A 1015 -47.44 14.50 -37.61
N THR A 1016 -48.65 14.30 -37.12
CA THR A 1016 -49.83 14.00 -37.93
C THR A 1016 -50.12 15.17 -38.87
N GLY A 1017 -49.53 15.16 -40.06
CA GLY A 1017 -50.05 15.83 -41.24
C GLY A 1017 -51.04 14.90 -41.96
N PRO A 1018 -52.17 15.40 -42.49
CA PRO A 1018 -53.27 14.54 -42.94
C PRO A 1018 -52.90 13.76 -44.21
N ASN A 1019 -53.45 12.55 -44.27
CA ASN A 1019 -53.50 11.68 -45.46
C ASN A 1019 -53.76 12.47 -46.75
N THR A 1020 -52.83 12.41 -47.68
CA THR A 1020 -53.14 12.40 -49.11
C THR A 1020 -52.50 11.16 -49.70
N ALA A 1021 -53.38 10.25 -50.14
CA ALA A 1021 -53.03 9.20 -51.06
C ALA A 1021 -52.36 9.83 -52.30
N ASP A 1022 -51.26 9.22 -52.75
CA ASP A 1022 -51.08 8.90 -54.16
C ASP A 1022 -49.93 7.90 -54.32
N SER A 1023 -50.27 6.81 -54.99
CA SER A 1023 -49.41 5.95 -55.83
C SER A 1023 -48.35 6.77 -56.56
N GLU A 1024 -47.08 6.36 -56.68
CA GLU A 1024 -46.57 5.40 -57.67
C GLU A 1024 -45.00 5.27 -57.54
N PRO A 1025 -44.23 4.51 -58.37
CA PRO A 1025 -43.42 3.38 -57.92
C PRO A 1025 -41.89 3.59 -57.96
N GLN A 1026 -41.19 2.54 -57.49
CA GLN A 1026 -39.74 2.26 -57.55
C GLN A 1026 -38.96 2.94 -58.70
N ALA A 1027 -37.83 3.57 -58.36
CA ALA A 1027 -36.76 3.87 -59.30
C ALA A 1027 -35.38 3.54 -58.71
N SER A 1028 -34.55 3.02 -59.61
CA SER A 1028 -33.29 2.30 -59.47
C SER A 1028 -32.13 3.06 -58.83
N ASN A 1029 -31.25 2.28 -58.19
CA ASN A 1029 -29.82 2.56 -58.03
C ASN A 1029 -29.21 3.10 -59.32
N ASP A 1030 -28.50 4.23 -59.24
CA ASP A 1030 -27.23 4.33 -59.94
C ASP A 1030 -26.24 5.29 -59.26
N ARG A 1031 -24.98 4.85 -59.23
CA ARG A 1031 -23.81 5.54 -58.66
C ARG A 1031 -23.31 6.61 -59.64
N ALA A 1032 -22.94 7.80 -59.14
CA ALA A 1032 -21.94 8.63 -59.82
C ALA A 1032 -21.21 9.61 -58.87
N ALA A 1033 -19.90 9.36 -58.75
CA ALA A 1033 -18.76 10.25 -58.52
C ALA A 1033 -18.96 11.66 -57.92
N ILE A 1034 -18.32 11.87 -56.75
CA ILE A 1034 -17.98 13.19 -56.20
C ILE A 1034 -16.64 13.63 -56.81
N THR A 1035 -16.65 14.72 -57.59
CA THR A 1035 -15.46 15.45 -58.04
C THR A 1035 -15.33 16.75 -57.26
N PHE A 1036 -14.18 16.95 -56.62
CA PHE A 1036 -13.77 18.19 -55.95
C PHE A 1036 -13.52 19.33 -56.94
N LYS A 1037 -14.00 20.55 -56.64
CA LYS A 1037 -13.48 21.82 -57.19
C LYS A 1037 -13.31 22.85 -56.07
N PRO A 1038 -12.20 23.60 -56.01
CA PRO A 1038 -11.93 24.57 -54.97
C PRO A 1038 -12.51 25.95 -55.30
N GLY A 1039 -13.06 26.64 -54.29
CA GLY A 1039 -13.64 27.98 -54.40
C GLY A 1039 -12.57 29.08 -54.37
N LEU A 1040 -12.63 29.96 -55.38
CA LEU A 1040 -12.01 31.28 -55.42
C LEU A 1040 -13.13 32.31 -55.22
N SER A 1041 -13.03 33.18 -54.22
CA SER A 1041 -13.71 34.47 -54.25
C SER A 1041 -12.75 35.58 -53.79
N LYS A 1042 -12.71 36.66 -54.59
CA LYS A 1042 -11.80 37.80 -54.48
C LYS A 1042 -12.48 38.94 -53.71
N ARG A 1043 -11.67 39.57 -52.85
CA ARG A 1043 -11.47 41.02 -52.61
C ARG A 1043 -12.69 41.98 -52.56
N GLY A 1044 -12.75 42.72 -51.45
CA GLY A 1044 -13.13 44.14 -51.39
C GLY A 1044 -12.12 44.91 -50.52
N GLN A 1045 -11.66 46.07 -51.00
CA GLN A 1045 -10.62 46.94 -50.43
C GLN A 1045 -11.18 48.09 -49.56
N GLY A 1046 -10.33 48.63 -48.67
CA GLY A 1046 -10.24 50.05 -48.29
C GLY A 1046 -11.01 50.44 -47.00
N GLN A 1047 -10.51 51.28 -46.09
CA GLN A 1047 -9.39 52.21 -46.07
C GLN A 1047 -9.07 52.64 -44.62
N ARG A 1048 -7.77 52.93 -44.38
CA ARG A 1048 -7.11 53.66 -43.29
C ARG A 1048 -7.07 53.07 -41.88
#